data_AF-A0AAX0VIU3-F1
#
_entry.id   AF-A0AAX0VIU3-F1
#
_cell.length_a   1.000
_cell.length_b   1.000
_cell.length_c   1.000
_cell.angle_alpha   90.00
_cell.angle_beta   90.00
_cell.angle_gamma   90.00
#
_symmetry.space_group_name_H-M   'P 1'
#
loop_
_entity.id
_entity.type
_entity.pdbx_description
1 polymer ?
#
loop_
_entity_poly.entity_id
_entity_poly.type
_entity_poly.pdbx_seq_one_letter_code
_entity_poly.pdbx_strand_id
1 'polypeptide(L)'
;MPSLFRRRAVTTAACTVLVLAPASAAPALAVETAAADETTISILSFNDFHGALSADYIGTQFADTVEDYRTAFEAEHGAGSTLLTSAGDLIGGSKSVSNVQQDNPTIDVMNALGLASLTAGNHEFDKGLDDLQGRVESRAQFPVLSANLVDPTSKEPVLTSHAVFDVNGVRVAVIGASPNELYATTTGAGLKGNEVLDEVAAVNAVADELEAQDAADVIVASYHDGAAGAGELAAERAARAEFDRIVGETSSAVDVIFNAHTHQLYQYDTTAGGAHRPVIQAGASGSHLAAVELTVGADGEVTGLTPRLLARSTQAPAEAAAESPVTAQVYAIEQEAVAVFEDLQGEVVADLSASITTDYQKLIDAGGSWKAGGTRAAETTLGTWVGDAVKHAAEQANPEVDLGVTNPGGLRSELLTDRFTDGGAFPAKPADLVGRLTLGELLDMAPFGNTITYFDIPGSSIKLALEENWRNDVRKFTLGWSEELTWTYDESRPQGDKVTGVWIDGEPLQADRMYTVASQSFLADDTWTTLGDPTKAPDGYTAFATGRQNFVNMGLLDSQAITDYARAQDAAHGAVAPDFGKNGVPVTDAPASVEAGQAVGLTLGDLVVDSDGAPAATAVDVAFRTADGTETALGTVAVPAGSETVTLSGITAPAAAGTGELVMTVRYADGSTTVVRHALEVTAAPSPTEPEQPAPTHPGKGHGKGHDKGADHPGKGRVKGEDHPGKGRGVQRGAATHPVFSAHAWLTAAGLPR
;
A
#
# COMPACT_ATOMS: atom_id res chain seq x y z
N MET A 1 -42.50 -32.93 -39.44
CA MET A 1 -43.46 -32.91 -40.57
C MET A 1 -43.21 -31.65 -41.40
N PRO A 2 -43.23 -31.72 -42.75
CA PRO A 2 -42.27 -30.99 -43.58
C PRO A 2 -42.90 -30.18 -44.75
N SER A 3 -42.12 -29.31 -45.38
CA SER A 3 -42.24 -29.00 -46.82
C SER A 3 -40.93 -28.39 -47.33
N LEU A 4 -40.09 -29.07 -48.14
CA LEU A 4 -40.21 -29.32 -49.59
C LEU A 4 -40.20 -27.99 -50.39
N PHE A 5 -39.29 -27.74 -51.33
CA PHE A 5 -39.27 -28.40 -52.63
C PHE A 5 -37.96 -28.28 -53.43
N ARG A 6 -37.83 -29.26 -54.35
CA ARG A 6 -36.72 -29.60 -55.25
C ARG A 6 -36.55 -28.70 -56.49
N ARG A 7 -35.32 -28.76 -57.02
CA ARG A 7 -34.85 -28.41 -58.38
C ARG A 7 -35.74 -28.93 -59.54
N ARG A 8 -35.78 -28.16 -60.64
CA ARG A 8 -35.84 -28.68 -62.02
C ARG A 8 -35.10 -27.75 -62.99
N ALA A 9 -34.23 -28.34 -63.80
CA ALA A 9 -33.64 -27.77 -65.02
C ALA A 9 -34.49 -28.15 -66.24
N VAL A 10 -34.53 -27.31 -67.27
CA VAL A 10 -34.86 -27.68 -68.66
C VAL A 10 -34.05 -26.81 -69.63
N THR A 11 -33.51 -27.50 -70.64
CA THR A 11 -32.60 -27.08 -71.72
C THR A 11 -33.37 -26.93 -73.04
N THR A 12 -33.00 -25.98 -73.91
CA THR A 12 -33.10 -25.97 -75.42
C THR A 12 -32.79 -24.55 -75.92
N ALA A 13 -32.28 -24.22 -77.11
CA ALA A 13 -31.55 -24.86 -78.21
C ALA A 13 -31.10 -23.71 -79.15
N ALA A 14 -30.07 -23.96 -79.96
CA ALA A 14 -29.35 -23.00 -80.79
C ALA A 14 -30.09 -22.45 -82.03
N CYS A 15 -29.65 -21.29 -82.53
CA CYS A 15 -29.72 -20.94 -83.97
C CYS A 15 -28.64 -19.90 -84.35
N THR A 16 -27.85 -20.25 -85.36
CA THR A 16 -26.70 -19.51 -85.91
C THR A 16 -27.14 -18.61 -87.07
N VAL A 17 -26.71 -17.34 -87.10
CA VAL A 17 -26.67 -16.52 -88.33
C VAL A 17 -25.35 -15.76 -88.39
N LEU A 18 -24.63 -15.94 -89.50
CA LEU A 18 -23.34 -15.37 -89.84
C LEU A 18 -23.55 -14.12 -90.71
N VAL A 19 -23.03 -12.95 -90.32
CA VAL A 19 -22.87 -11.76 -91.18
C VAL A 19 -21.55 -11.05 -90.84
N LEU A 20 -20.81 -10.66 -91.88
CA LEU A 20 -19.46 -10.08 -91.89
C LEU A 20 -19.36 -8.64 -91.30
N ALA A 21 -18.30 -8.40 -90.51
CA ALA A 21 -17.36 -7.24 -90.35
C ALA A 21 -17.78 -5.81 -90.79
N PRO A 22 -17.35 -4.69 -90.12
CA PRO A 22 -15.93 -4.47 -89.73
C PRO A 22 -15.64 -3.78 -88.37
N ALA A 23 -14.37 -3.96 -87.97
CA ALA A 23 -13.54 -3.24 -87.00
C ALA A 23 -14.14 -2.07 -86.20
N SER A 24 -14.20 -2.23 -84.88
CA SER A 24 -14.22 -1.15 -83.90
C SER A 24 -13.54 -1.59 -82.61
N ALA A 25 -12.46 -0.88 -82.27
CA ALA A 25 -11.76 -0.75 -80.99
C ALA A 25 -11.93 -1.88 -79.95
N ALA A 26 -10.85 -2.63 -79.72
CA ALA A 26 -10.69 -3.39 -78.49
C ALA A 26 -10.62 -2.41 -77.31
N PRO A 27 -11.48 -2.51 -76.28
CA PRO A 27 -11.16 -1.93 -75.00
C PRO A 27 -9.99 -2.73 -74.42
N ALA A 28 -9.02 -2.03 -73.86
CA ALA A 28 -7.99 -2.63 -73.01
C ALA A 28 -8.71 -3.46 -71.95
N LEU A 29 -8.40 -4.76 -71.90
CA LEU A 29 -8.70 -5.58 -70.73
C LEU A 29 -8.04 -4.87 -69.55
N ALA A 30 -8.86 -4.36 -68.64
CA ALA A 30 -8.41 -4.05 -67.30
C ALA A 30 -7.77 -5.33 -66.77
N VAL A 31 -6.46 -5.28 -66.52
CA VAL A 31 -5.80 -6.27 -65.69
C VAL A 31 -6.46 -6.11 -64.34
N GLU A 32 -7.33 -7.05 -64.01
CA GLU A 32 -7.73 -7.32 -62.64
C GLU A 32 -6.43 -7.68 -61.92
N THR A 33 -5.84 -6.69 -61.24
CA THR A 33 -4.79 -6.91 -60.27
C THR A 33 -5.34 -7.94 -59.31
N ALA A 34 -4.77 -9.15 -59.34
CA ALA A 34 -5.01 -10.15 -58.31
C ALA A 34 -4.95 -9.43 -56.96
N ALA A 35 -6.00 -9.58 -56.15
CA ALA A 35 -5.97 -9.13 -54.77
C ALA A 35 -4.69 -9.70 -54.15
N ALA A 36 -3.88 -8.83 -53.56
CA ALA A 36 -2.70 -9.28 -52.83
C ALA A 36 -3.17 -10.30 -51.77
N ASP A 37 -2.44 -11.40 -51.62
CA ASP A 37 -2.70 -12.39 -50.56
C ASP A 37 -2.38 -11.69 -49.21
N GLU A 38 -3.39 -11.06 -48.61
CA GLU A 38 -3.31 -10.48 -47.26
C GLU A 38 -3.55 -11.59 -46.22
N THR A 39 -2.82 -11.52 -45.10
CA THR A 39 -3.01 -12.41 -43.95
C THR A 39 -3.57 -11.61 -42.79
N THR A 40 -4.61 -12.13 -42.13
CA THR A 40 -5.17 -11.50 -40.93
C THR A 40 -4.80 -12.32 -39.70
N ILE A 41 -4.28 -11.64 -38.68
CA ILE A 41 -3.90 -12.22 -37.38
C ILE A 41 -4.53 -11.41 -36.25
N SER A 42 -4.56 -11.96 -35.04
CA SER A 42 -5.00 -11.23 -33.84
C SER A 42 -4.01 -11.39 -32.69
N ILE A 43 -3.56 -10.26 -32.14
CA ILE A 43 -2.69 -10.23 -30.98
C ILE A 43 -3.55 -9.95 -29.75
N LEU A 44 -3.59 -10.93 -28.85
CA LEU A 44 -4.34 -10.89 -27.60
C LEU A 44 -3.40 -10.49 -26.47
N SER A 45 -3.85 -9.61 -25.59
CA SER A 45 -3.08 -9.18 -24.43
C SER A 45 -3.96 -8.90 -23.22
N PHE A 46 -3.37 -9.07 -22.05
CA PHE A 46 -3.93 -8.70 -20.75
C PHE A 46 -2.81 -8.26 -19.81
N ASN A 47 -3.17 -7.77 -18.64
CA ASN A 47 -2.24 -7.22 -17.66
C ASN A 47 -2.79 -7.36 -16.24
N ASP A 48 -1.89 -7.21 -15.26
CA ASP A 48 -2.20 -7.08 -13.83
C ASP A 48 -3.12 -8.20 -13.33
N PHE A 49 -2.83 -9.44 -13.73
CA PHE A 49 -3.64 -10.59 -13.36
C PHE A 49 -3.53 -10.89 -11.85
N HIS A 50 -2.39 -10.58 -11.22
CA HIS A 50 -2.15 -10.73 -9.76
C HIS A 50 -2.68 -12.05 -9.20
N GLY A 51 -2.33 -13.14 -9.86
CA GLY A 51 -2.77 -14.47 -9.49
C GLY A 51 -4.26 -14.57 -9.17
N ALA A 52 -5.13 -13.91 -9.94
CA ALA A 52 -6.58 -13.82 -9.73
C ALA A 52 -7.29 -15.17 -9.91
N LEU A 53 -7.01 -16.11 -9.00
CA LEU A 53 -7.65 -17.40 -8.84
C LEU A 53 -8.67 -17.32 -7.70
N SER A 54 -9.92 -17.61 -8.06
CA SER A 54 -11.17 -17.39 -7.29
C SER A 54 -11.32 -15.94 -6.70
N ALA A 55 -12.45 -15.38 -6.29
CA ALA A 55 -13.78 -15.90 -5.96
C ALA A 55 -14.59 -16.39 -7.17
N ASP A 56 -14.90 -17.68 -7.10
CA ASP A 56 -15.70 -18.53 -7.98
C ASP A 56 -15.22 -18.68 -9.43
N TYR A 57 -13.90 -18.87 -9.58
CA TYR A 57 -13.21 -19.31 -10.80
C TYR A 57 -12.97 -18.23 -11.87
N ILE A 58 -12.39 -17.10 -11.47
CA ILE A 58 -11.99 -16.00 -12.37
C ILE A 58 -11.00 -16.50 -13.44
N GLY A 59 -10.05 -17.37 -13.08
CA GLY A 59 -9.08 -17.91 -14.04
C GLY A 59 -9.77 -18.69 -15.16
N THR A 60 -10.75 -19.51 -14.80
CA THR A 60 -11.57 -20.28 -15.74
C THR A 60 -12.42 -19.38 -16.64
N GLN A 61 -13.06 -18.35 -16.09
CA GLN A 61 -13.85 -17.40 -16.87
C GLN A 61 -12.99 -16.56 -17.83
N PHE A 62 -11.77 -16.22 -17.42
CA PHE A 62 -10.81 -15.56 -18.29
C PHE A 62 -10.36 -16.48 -19.42
N ALA A 63 -10.07 -17.75 -19.10
CA ALA A 63 -9.76 -18.78 -20.10
C ALA A 63 -10.87 -18.95 -21.14
N ASP A 64 -12.14 -19.00 -20.69
CA ASP A 64 -13.32 -19.03 -21.55
C ASP A 64 -13.34 -17.85 -22.54
N THR A 65 -13.06 -16.64 -22.05
CA THR A 65 -13.02 -15.42 -22.88
C THR A 65 -11.96 -15.50 -23.98
N VAL A 66 -10.77 -16.01 -23.63
CA VAL A 66 -9.67 -16.21 -24.59
C VAL A 66 -10.04 -17.27 -25.62
N GLU A 67 -10.53 -18.42 -25.18
CA GLU A 67 -10.83 -19.57 -26.03
C GLU A 67 -12.03 -19.32 -26.96
N ASP A 68 -13.05 -18.59 -26.49
CA ASP A 68 -14.19 -18.16 -27.31
C ASP A 68 -13.73 -17.26 -28.46
N TYR A 69 -12.92 -16.24 -28.14
CA TYR A 69 -12.40 -15.34 -29.17
C TYR A 69 -11.49 -16.09 -30.13
N ARG A 70 -10.52 -16.85 -29.61
CA ARG A 70 -9.55 -17.63 -30.39
C ARG A 70 -10.25 -18.59 -31.34
N THR A 71 -11.21 -19.37 -30.85
CA THR A 71 -11.95 -20.34 -31.66
C THR A 71 -12.72 -19.64 -32.79
N ALA A 72 -13.41 -18.54 -32.49
CA ALA A 72 -14.16 -17.80 -33.50
C ALA A 72 -13.25 -17.20 -34.57
N PHE A 73 -12.14 -16.57 -34.15
CA PHE A 73 -11.21 -15.91 -35.05
C PHE A 73 -10.45 -16.91 -35.94
N GLU A 74 -9.93 -17.99 -35.36
CA GLU A 74 -9.17 -19.01 -36.10
C GLU A 74 -10.06 -19.83 -37.06
N ALA A 75 -11.36 -19.94 -36.78
CA ALA A 75 -12.31 -20.54 -37.71
C ALA A 75 -12.46 -19.72 -39.01
N GLU A 76 -12.26 -18.40 -38.94
CA GLU A 76 -12.34 -17.49 -40.10
C GLU A 76 -10.98 -17.30 -40.78
N HIS A 77 -9.89 -17.21 -40.01
CA HIS A 77 -8.57 -16.80 -40.51
C HIS A 77 -7.51 -17.92 -40.51
N GLY A 78 -7.85 -19.10 -40.02
CA GLY A 78 -6.97 -20.26 -39.96
C GLY A 78 -6.40 -20.52 -38.57
N ALA A 79 -6.11 -21.80 -38.28
CA ALA A 79 -5.54 -22.22 -37.02
C ALA A 79 -4.16 -21.57 -36.78
N GLY A 80 -3.92 -21.09 -35.56
CA GLY A 80 -2.68 -20.38 -35.21
C GLY A 80 -2.61 -18.93 -35.73
N SER A 81 -3.75 -18.33 -36.08
CA SER A 81 -3.83 -16.90 -36.42
C SER A 81 -3.97 -15.99 -35.20
N THR A 82 -3.87 -16.52 -33.98
CA THR A 82 -3.86 -15.74 -32.74
C THR A 82 -2.57 -15.89 -31.93
N LEU A 83 -2.18 -14.85 -31.20
CA LEU A 83 -1.05 -14.83 -30.28
C LEU A 83 -1.47 -14.24 -28.94
N LEU A 84 -1.37 -15.01 -27.84
CA LEU A 84 -1.69 -14.52 -26.49
C LEU A 84 -0.43 -14.04 -25.76
N THR A 85 -0.44 -12.82 -25.26
CA THR A 85 0.66 -12.16 -24.54
C THR A 85 0.16 -11.57 -23.22
N SER A 86 1.07 -11.18 -22.32
CA SER A 86 0.75 -10.44 -21.10
C SER A 86 1.70 -9.26 -20.94
N ALA A 87 1.17 -8.10 -20.57
CA ALA A 87 1.94 -6.91 -20.27
C ALA A 87 2.43 -6.82 -18.82
N GLY A 88 2.36 -7.91 -18.05
CA GLY A 88 3.01 -8.05 -16.74
C GLY A 88 2.06 -8.08 -15.54
N ASP A 89 2.66 -8.19 -14.36
CA ASP A 89 2.02 -8.48 -13.08
C ASP A 89 1.05 -9.65 -13.18
N LEU A 90 1.56 -10.74 -13.77
CA LEU A 90 0.88 -12.02 -13.78
C LEU A 90 0.84 -12.62 -12.38
N ILE A 91 1.96 -12.52 -11.66
CA ILE A 91 2.20 -13.04 -10.31
C ILE A 91 2.67 -11.91 -9.38
N GLY A 92 2.74 -12.17 -8.07
CA GLY A 92 3.04 -11.14 -7.08
C GLY A 92 1.83 -10.21 -6.84
N GLY A 93 1.76 -9.60 -5.66
CA GLY A 93 0.52 -8.98 -5.16
C GLY A 93 -0.70 -9.92 -5.19
N SER A 94 -0.46 -11.24 -5.27
CA SER A 94 -1.46 -12.20 -5.72
C SER A 94 -2.57 -12.44 -4.72
N LYS A 95 -3.75 -12.82 -5.23
CA LYS A 95 -4.84 -13.32 -4.37
C LYS A 95 -4.44 -14.58 -3.62
N SER A 96 -5.02 -14.78 -2.44
CA SER A 96 -4.62 -15.80 -1.47
C SER A 96 -4.54 -17.22 -2.05
N VAL A 97 -5.52 -17.62 -2.89
CA VAL A 97 -5.51 -18.96 -3.53
C VAL A 97 -4.20 -19.20 -4.28
N SER A 98 -3.71 -18.21 -5.02
CA SER A 98 -2.46 -18.32 -5.75
C SER A 98 -1.24 -18.05 -4.87
N ASN A 99 -1.32 -17.01 -4.03
CA ASN A 99 -0.20 -16.53 -3.21
C ASN A 99 0.35 -17.61 -2.27
N VAL A 100 -0.52 -18.32 -1.53
CA VAL A 100 -0.07 -19.35 -0.57
C VAL A 100 0.56 -20.57 -1.24
N GLN A 101 0.33 -20.72 -2.55
CA GLN A 101 0.90 -21.77 -3.39
C GLN A 101 2.08 -21.25 -4.23
N GLN A 102 2.66 -20.13 -3.82
CA GLN A 102 3.77 -19.45 -4.48
C GLN A 102 3.48 -19.09 -5.95
N ASP A 103 2.24 -18.79 -6.29
CA ASP A 103 1.80 -18.42 -7.64
C ASP A 103 1.91 -19.54 -8.70
N ASN A 104 2.32 -20.75 -8.29
CA ASN A 104 2.45 -21.89 -9.19
C ASN A 104 1.15 -22.20 -9.96
N PRO A 105 -0.04 -22.17 -9.33
CA PRO A 105 -1.27 -22.45 -10.08
C PRO A 105 -1.56 -21.40 -11.15
N THR A 106 -1.20 -20.13 -10.94
CA THR A 106 -1.37 -19.08 -11.96
C THR A 106 -0.45 -19.33 -13.17
N ILE A 107 0.81 -19.71 -12.93
CA ILE A 107 1.73 -20.08 -14.01
C ILE A 107 1.18 -21.30 -14.79
N ASP A 108 0.63 -22.29 -14.10
CA ASP A 108 0.04 -23.47 -14.74
C ASP A 108 -1.20 -23.14 -15.58
N VAL A 109 -2.05 -22.23 -15.11
CA VAL A 109 -3.19 -21.72 -15.88
C VAL A 109 -2.72 -21.04 -17.17
N MET A 110 -1.68 -20.21 -17.11
CA MET A 110 -1.16 -19.53 -18.30
C MET A 110 -0.43 -20.47 -19.26
N ASN A 111 0.26 -21.48 -18.73
CA ASN A 111 0.82 -22.57 -19.54
C ASN A 111 -0.29 -23.30 -20.30
N ALA A 112 -1.40 -23.65 -19.63
CA ALA A 112 -2.53 -24.32 -20.26
C ALA A 112 -3.19 -23.45 -21.35
N LEU A 113 -3.29 -22.13 -21.14
CA LEU A 113 -3.84 -21.19 -22.12
C LEU A 113 -2.94 -20.90 -23.33
N GLY A 114 -1.69 -21.35 -23.29
CA GLY A 114 -0.70 -21.09 -24.33
C GLY A 114 -0.28 -19.63 -24.35
N LEU A 115 -0.04 -19.03 -23.18
CA LEU A 115 0.60 -17.71 -23.10
C LEU A 115 1.95 -17.78 -23.84
N ALA A 116 2.19 -16.85 -24.76
CA ALA A 116 3.38 -16.84 -25.61
C ALA A 116 4.54 -16.03 -25.03
N SER A 117 4.24 -14.97 -24.27
CA SER A 117 5.23 -14.17 -23.56
C SER A 117 4.60 -13.42 -22.38
N LEU A 118 5.44 -13.13 -21.39
CA LEU A 118 5.12 -12.29 -20.24
C LEU A 118 6.12 -11.13 -20.19
N THR A 119 5.67 -9.88 -20.26
CA THR A 119 6.52 -8.74 -19.87
C THR A 119 6.66 -8.72 -18.36
N ALA A 120 7.86 -8.49 -17.82
CA ALA A 120 8.06 -8.38 -16.37
C ALA A 120 7.54 -7.01 -15.86
N GLY A 121 6.47 -7.03 -15.08
CA GLY A 121 6.05 -5.93 -14.22
C GLY A 121 6.82 -5.88 -12.91
N ASN A 122 6.44 -4.98 -12.00
CA ASN A 122 7.16 -4.84 -10.73
C ASN A 122 6.89 -6.01 -9.77
N HIS A 123 5.71 -6.62 -9.82
CA HIS A 123 5.34 -7.71 -8.92
C HIS A 123 5.95 -9.06 -9.31
N GLU A 124 6.41 -9.22 -10.56
CA GLU A 124 7.25 -10.36 -10.95
C GLU A 124 8.54 -10.47 -10.11
N PHE A 125 8.98 -9.36 -9.49
CA PHE A 125 10.18 -9.29 -8.67
C PHE A 125 9.92 -9.29 -7.16
N ASP A 126 8.67 -9.45 -6.69
CA ASP A 126 8.32 -9.42 -5.25
C ASP A 126 9.15 -10.39 -4.41
N LYS A 127 9.44 -11.57 -4.98
CA LYS A 127 10.25 -12.64 -4.38
C LYS A 127 11.73 -12.61 -4.82
N GLY A 128 12.11 -11.57 -5.56
CA GLY A 128 13.45 -11.32 -6.07
C GLY A 128 13.76 -11.96 -7.43
N LEU A 129 14.79 -11.42 -8.11
CA LEU A 129 15.21 -11.87 -9.44
C LEU A 129 15.64 -13.35 -9.47
N ASP A 130 16.27 -13.83 -8.38
CA ASP A 130 16.67 -15.24 -8.26
C ASP A 130 15.46 -16.19 -8.25
N ASP A 131 14.35 -15.79 -7.63
CA ASP A 131 13.11 -16.58 -7.65
C ASP A 131 12.46 -16.55 -9.04
N LEU A 132 12.48 -15.38 -9.70
CA LEU A 132 11.98 -15.22 -11.07
C LEU A 132 12.76 -16.12 -12.05
N GLN A 133 14.09 -16.01 -12.11
CA GLN A 133 14.91 -16.80 -13.03
C GLN A 133 15.03 -18.28 -12.62
N GLY A 134 14.89 -18.57 -11.33
CA GLY A 134 14.99 -19.92 -10.79
C GLY A 134 13.68 -20.69 -10.87
N ARG A 135 12.70 -20.30 -10.04
CA ARG A 135 11.45 -21.04 -9.83
C ARG A 135 10.40 -20.70 -10.89
N VAL A 136 10.23 -19.43 -11.22
CA VAL A 136 9.16 -18.99 -12.12
C VAL A 136 9.50 -19.36 -13.57
N GLU A 137 10.66 -18.97 -14.09
CA GLU A 137 11.09 -19.28 -15.46
C GLU A 137 11.25 -20.80 -15.70
N SER A 138 11.62 -21.58 -14.67
CA SER A 138 11.71 -23.04 -14.83
C SER A 138 10.34 -23.74 -14.92
N ARG A 139 9.27 -23.08 -14.44
CA ARG A 139 7.89 -23.57 -14.52
C ARG A 139 7.13 -22.98 -15.71
N ALA A 140 7.44 -21.75 -16.11
CA ALA A 140 6.82 -21.07 -17.23
C ALA A 140 7.20 -21.75 -18.56
N GLN A 141 6.23 -21.91 -19.46
CA GLN A 141 6.45 -22.38 -20.83
C GLN A 141 6.61 -21.23 -21.83
N PHE A 142 6.78 -20.01 -21.31
CA PHE A 142 6.92 -18.76 -22.04
C PHE A 142 8.08 -17.95 -21.46
N PRO A 143 8.77 -17.15 -22.30
CA PRO A 143 9.81 -16.24 -21.84
C PRO A 143 9.23 -15.07 -21.05
N VAL A 144 10.02 -14.61 -20.07
CA VAL A 144 9.79 -13.35 -19.36
C VAL A 144 10.64 -12.26 -20.02
N LEU A 145 10.00 -11.15 -20.41
CA LEU A 145 10.59 -10.11 -21.25
C LEU A 145 10.88 -8.84 -20.44
N SER A 146 12.08 -8.28 -20.56
CA SER A 146 12.41 -6.92 -20.12
C SER A 146 13.63 -6.39 -20.88
N ALA A 147 13.42 -5.38 -21.72
CA ALA A 147 14.47 -4.75 -22.52
C ALA A 147 15.29 -3.75 -21.71
N ASN A 148 14.75 -3.22 -20.61
CA ASN A 148 15.34 -2.12 -19.87
C ASN A 148 15.94 -2.52 -18.51
N LEU A 149 15.79 -3.76 -18.05
CA LEU A 149 16.54 -4.27 -16.90
C LEU A 149 17.87 -4.87 -17.37
N VAL A 150 18.99 -4.24 -17.02
CA VAL A 150 20.31 -4.56 -17.56
C VAL A 150 21.38 -4.73 -16.48
N ASP A 151 22.48 -5.41 -16.83
CA ASP A 151 23.71 -5.33 -16.04
C ASP A 151 24.30 -3.90 -16.18
N PRO A 152 24.67 -3.23 -15.08
CA PRO A 152 25.11 -1.84 -15.09
C PRO A 152 26.44 -1.63 -15.83
N THR A 153 27.25 -2.68 -15.99
CA THR A 153 28.57 -2.63 -16.62
C THR A 153 28.48 -2.92 -18.11
N SER A 154 27.87 -4.04 -18.50
CA SER A 154 27.78 -4.44 -19.90
C SER A 154 26.65 -3.73 -20.64
N LYS A 155 25.61 -3.28 -19.92
CA LYS A 155 24.33 -2.80 -20.46
C LYS A 155 23.55 -3.87 -21.23
N GLU A 156 23.92 -5.13 -21.08
CA GLU A 156 23.19 -6.25 -21.64
C GLU A 156 21.93 -6.54 -20.78
N PRO A 157 20.79 -6.86 -21.38
CA PRO A 157 19.58 -7.26 -20.66
C PRO A 157 19.81 -8.48 -19.76
N VAL A 158 19.25 -8.46 -18.54
CA VAL A 158 19.31 -9.60 -17.60
C VAL A 158 18.16 -10.59 -17.80
N LEU A 159 17.07 -10.13 -18.40
CA LEU A 159 16.01 -10.95 -18.98
C LEU A 159 16.08 -10.81 -20.50
N THR A 160 15.44 -11.69 -21.26
CA THR A 160 15.41 -11.51 -22.72
C THR A 160 14.62 -10.24 -23.05
N SER A 161 15.09 -9.42 -23.99
CA SER A 161 14.45 -8.13 -24.29
C SER A 161 13.16 -8.28 -25.10
N HIS A 162 13.12 -9.28 -25.97
CA HIS A 162 12.01 -9.55 -26.88
C HIS A 162 11.93 -11.04 -27.24
N ALA A 163 10.84 -11.41 -27.90
CA ALA A 163 10.66 -12.69 -28.57
C ALA A 163 9.93 -12.49 -29.92
N VAL A 164 10.25 -13.32 -30.91
CA VAL A 164 9.62 -13.29 -32.24
C VAL A 164 8.85 -14.59 -32.47
N PHE A 165 7.60 -14.47 -32.90
CA PHE A 165 6.65 -15.57 -33.10
C PHE A 165 6.18 -15.63 -34.55
N ASP A 166 5.95 -16.83 -35.07
CA ASP A 166 5.23 -17.03 -36.34
C ASP A 166 3.73 -17.18 -36.03
N VAL A 167 2.92 -16.26 -36.54
CA VAL A 167 1.47 -16.22 -36.38
C VAL A 167 0.86 -16.32 -37.77
N ASN A 168 0.45 -17.53 -38.16
CA ASN A 168 -0.08 -17.81 -39.50
C ASN A 168 0.84 -17.32 -40.64
N GLY A 169 2.17 -17.44 -40.47
CA GLY A 169 3.17 -16.98 -41.44
C GLY A 169 3.58 -15.50 -41.33
N VAL A 170 3.01 -14.74 -40.40
CA VAL A 170 3.43 -13.37 -40.05
C VAL A 170 4.40 -13.43 -38.87
N ARG A 171 5.55 -12.76 -38.98
CA ARG A 171 6.54 -12.67 -37.89
C ARG A 171 6.18 -11.52 -36.95
N VAL A 172 5.75 -11.85 -35.75
CA VAL A 172 5.35 -10.87 -34.72
C VAL A 172 6.42 -10.81 -33.65
N ALA A 173 7.08 -9.65 -33.49
CA ALA A 173 7.97 -9.38 -32.37
C ALA A 173 7.21 -8.75 -31.20
N VAL A 174 7.46 -9.24 -29.99
CA VAL A 174 6.98 -8.63 -28.74
C VAL A 174 8.19 -8.16 -27.94
N ILE A 175 8.28 -6.86 -27.69
CA ILE A 175 9.31 -6.22 -26.88
C ILE A 175 8.69 -5.90 -25.51
N GLY A 176 9.27 -6.43 -24.44
CA GLY A 176 8.79 -6.16 -23.08
C GLY A 176 9.61 -5.06 -22.42
N ALA A 177 8.98 -4.19 -21.62
CA ALA A 177 9.67 -3.23 -20.77
C ALA A 177 9.03 -3.15 -19.39
N SER A 178 9.87 -3.22 -18.36
CA SER A 178 9.49 -3.05 -16.95
C SER A 178 9.38 -1.56 -16.62
N PRO A 179 8.59 -1.14 -15.61
CA PRO A 179 8.40 0.28 -15.31
C PRO A 179 9.72 0.94 -14.92
N ASN A 180 9.93 2.20 -15.32
CA ASN A 180 11.13 2.98 -14.92
C ASN A 180 11.29 3.06 -13.39
N GLU A 181 10.18 3.04 -12.65
CA GLU A 181 10.14 3.11 -11.19
C GLU A 181 10.25 1.75 -10.50
N LEU A 182 10.66 0.69 -11.20
CA LEU A 182 10.72 -0.68 -10.71
C LEU A 182 11.36 -0.83 -9.31
N TYR A 183 12.47 -0.13 -9.03
CA TYR A 183 13.12 -0.19 -7.71
C TYR A 183 12.29 0.40 -6.56
N ALA A 184 11.40 1.34 -6.89
CA ALA A 184 10.52 1.98 -5.93
C ALA A 184 9.26 1.13 -5.70
N THR A 185 8.79 0.39 -6.71
CA THR A 185 7.53 -0.36 -6.67
C THR A 185 7.67 -1.86 -6.41
N THR A 186 8.87 -2.33 -6.05
CA THR A 186 9.13 -3.73 -5.67
C THR A 186 10.00 -3.84 -4.43
N THR A 187 10.25 -5.06 -3.96
CA THR A 187 11.19 -5.32 -2.87
C THR A 187 12.63 -5.10 -3.37
N GLY A 188 13.10 -3.85 -3.40
CA GLY A 188 14.37 -3.45 -4.04
C GLY A 188 15.63 -4.22 -3.62
N ALA A 189 15.58 -5.02 -2.56
CA ALA A 189 16.62 -6.00 -2.21
C ALA A 189 16.78 -7.13 -3.24
N GLY A 190 15.71 -7.53 -3.93
CA GLY A 190 15.68 -8.62 -4.91
C GLY A 190 16.24 -8.27 -6.29
N LEU A 191 16.53 -6.99 -6.56
CA LEU A 191 17.09 -6.48 -7.82
C LEU A 191 18.56 -6.05 -7.71
N LYS A 192 19.17 -6.18 -6.52
CA LYS A 192 20.51 -5.67 -6.21
C LYS A 192 21.54 -6.07 -7.28
N GLY A 193 22.18 -5.07 -7.85
CA GLY A 193 23.27 -5.23 -8.82
C GLY A 193 22.88 -4.94 -10.26
N ASN A 194 21.60 -4.71 -10.56
CA ASN A 194 21.12 -4.40 -11.91
C ASN A 194 20.77 -2.91 -12.07
N GLU A 195 20.54 -2.47 -13.29
CA GLU A 195 20.13 -1.10 -13.63
C GLU A 195 18.86 -1.12 -14.46
N VAL A 196 17.96 -0.18 -14.19
CA VAL A 196 16.76 0.03 -15.00
C VAL A 196 17.04 1.22 -15.91
N LEU A 197 17.11 0.95 -17.21
CA LEU A 197 17.18 1.95 -18.25
C LEU A 197 15.80 2.57 -18.49
N ASP A 198 15.79 3.70 -19.18
CA ASP A 198 14.58 4.31 -19.70
C ASP A 198 13.83 3.34 -20.63
N GLU A 199 12.59 3.02 -20.28
CA GLU A 199 11.78 2.01 -20.96
C GLU A 199 11.53 2.35 -22.44
N VAL A 200 11.21 3.62 -22.75
CA VAL A 200 10.96 4.06 -24.13
C VAL A 200 12.24 3.98 -24.97
N ALA A 201 13.38 4.42 -24.42
CA ALA A 201 14.65 4.32 -25.12
C ALA A 201 15.07 2.86 -25.37
N ALA A 202 14.85 1.97 -24.40
CA ALA A 202 15.16 0.55 -24.54
C ALA A 202 14.28 -0.14 -25.60
N VAL A 203 12.97 0.11 -25.58
CA VAL A 203 12.05 -0.42 -26.60
C VAL A 203 12.43 0.09 -27.99
N ASN A 204 12.74 1.38 -28.12
CA ASN A 204 13.15 1.95 -29.40
C ASN A 204 14.46 1.33 -29.91
N ALA A 205 15.44 1.08 -29.04
CA ALA A 205 16.69 0.42 -29.43
C ALA A 205 16.44 -0.99 -29.96
N VAL A 206 15.58 -1.78 -29.30
CA VAL A 206 15.24 -3.14 -29.76
C VAL A 206 14.41 -3.10 -31.05
N ALA A 207 13.50 -2.16 -31.21
CA ALA A 207 12.73 -1.98 -32.44
C ALA A 207 13.65 -1.66 -33.63
N ASP A 208 14.59 -0.73 -33.45
CA ASP A 208 15.59 -0.38 -34.47
C ASP A 208 16.46 -1.60 -34.85
N GLU A 209 16.83 -2.44 -33.88
CA GLU A 209 17.56 -3.69 -34.11
C GLU A 209 16.76 -4.71 -34.92
N LEU A 210 15.47 -4.86 -34.63
CA LEU A 210 14.55 -5.76 -35.33
C LEU A 210 14.31 -5.31 -36.77
N GLU A 211 14.12 -4.01 -37.00
CA GLU A 211 14.00 -3.43 -38.35
C GLU A 211 15.29 -3.60 -39.15
N ALA A 212 16.44 -3.30 -38.56
CA ALA A 212 17.74 -3.41 -39.22
C ALA A 212 18.07 -4.85 -39.65
N GLN A 213 17.51 -5.84 -38.95
CA GLN A 213 17.67 -7.25 -39.22
C GLN A 213 16.58 -7.82 -40.14
N ASP A 214 15.54 -7.06 -40.47
CA ASP A 214 14.31 -7.56 -41.12
C ASP A 214 13.83 -8.82 -40.37
N ALA A 215 13.68 -8.72 -39.05
CA ALA A 215 13.38 -9.84 -38.17
C ALA A 215 11.87 -10.06 -37.93
N ALA A 216 11.06 -9.02 -38.11
CA ALA A 216 9.62 -9.04 -37.84
C ALA A 216 8.85 -8.22 -38.89
N ASP A 217 7.62 -8.64 -39.14
CA ASP A 217 6.65 -7.94 -39.98
C ASP A 217 5.73 -7.04 -39.11
N VAL A 218 5.51 -7.42 -37.85
CA VAL A 218 4.73 -6.65 -36.86
C VAL A 218 5.55 -6.52 -35.57
N ILE A 219 5.63 -5.31 -35.01
CA ILE A 219 6.32 -5.04 -33.74
C ILE A 219 5.32 -4.54 -32.69
N VAL A 220 5.26 -5.27 -31.57
CA VAL A 220 4.46 -4.92 -30.39
C VAL A 220 5.38 -4.43 -29.29
N ALA A 221 5.08 -3.25 -28.76
CA ALA A 221 5.65 -2.80 -27.49
C ALA A 221 4.69 -3.12 -26.34
N SER A 222 5.17 -3.93 -25.40
CA SER A 222 4.47 -4.29 -24.18
C SER A 222 5.16 -3.60 -23.02
N TYR A 223 4.58 -2.48 -22.58
CA TYR A 223 5.07 -1.72 -21.43
C TYR A 223 4.29 -2.09 -20.19
N HIS A 224 5.01 -2.36 -19.10
CA HIS A 224 4.41 -2.42 -17.78
C HIS A 224 4.34 -1.02 -17.13
N ASP A 225 3.75 -0.08 -17.86
CA ASP A 225 3.49 1.30 -17.44
C ASP A 225 2.27 1.81 -18.24
N GLY A 226 1.70 2.97 -17.90
CA GLY A 226 0.46 3.46 -18.53
C GLY A 226 -0.06 4.80 -18.00
N ALA A 227 -1.27 5.15 -18.43
CA ALA A 227 -1.95 6.37 -18.00
C ALA A 227 -2.35 6.34 -16.51
N ALA A 228 -2.35 7.49 -15.84
CA ALA A 228 -2.77 7.57 -14.43
C ALA A 228 -4.27 7.28 -14.24
N GLY A 229 -5.08 7.52 -15.27
CA GLY A 229 -6.51 7.24 -15.31
C GLY A 229 -6.99 6.76 -16.68
N ALA A 230 -8.31 6.59 -16.82
CA ALA A 230 -8.97 6.18 -18.07
C ALA A 230 -9.71 7.34 -18.75
N GLY A 231 -9.25 8.59 -18.56
CA GLY A 231 -9.86 9.79 -19.13
C GLY A 231 -9.56 10.00 -20.61
N GLU A 232 -9.75 11.23 -21.08
CA GLU A 232 -9.38 11.62 -22.45
C GLU A 232 -7.86 11.60 -22.64
N LEU A 233 -7.37 11.05 -23.76
CA LEU A 233 -5.93 10.86 -24.03
C LEU A 233 -5.09 12.12 -23.76
N ALA A 234 -5.53 13.29 -24.21
CA ALA A 234 -4.78 14.54 -24.03
C ALA A 234 -4.63 14.95 -22.56
N ALA A 235 -5.63 14.63 -21.72
CA ALA A 235 -5.56 14.89 -20.28
C ALA A 235 -4.62 13.90 -19.60
N GLU A 236 -4.70 12.61 -19.95
CA GLU A 236 -3.83 11.58 -19.37
C GLU A 236 -2.35 11.80 -19.72
N ARG A 237 -2.06 12.16 -20.98
CA ARG A 237 -0.70 12.55 -21.41
C ARG A 237 -0.19 13.78 -20.64
N ALA A 238 -1.04 14.77 -20.39
CA ALA A 238 -0.65 15.93 -19.60
C ALA A 238 -0.46 15.61 -18.10
N ALA A 239 -1.12 14.57 -17.60
CA ALA A 239 -1.08 14.19 -16.19
C ALA A 239 0.15 13.35 -15.83
N ARG A 240 0.67 12.53 -16.76
CA ARG A 240 1.84 11.68 -16.52
C ARG A 240 2.84 11.80 -17.68
N ALA A 241 4.00 12.37 -17.37
CA ALA A 241 5.06 12.60 -18.37
C ALA A 241 5.54 11.30 -19.02
N GLU A 242 5.62 10.20 -18.26
CA GLU A 242 6.06 8.92 -18.83
C GLU A 242 5.06 8.37 -19.85
N PHE A 243 3.76 8.44 -19.53
CA PHE A 243 2.71 8.06 -20.49
C PHE A 243 2.72 8.95 -21.75
N ASP A 244 3.00 10.25 -21.61
CA ASP A 244 3.19 11.14 -22.77
C ASP A 244 4.32 10.67 -23.69
N ARG A 245 5.43 10.19 -23.10
CA ARG A 245 6.59 9.65 -23.82
C ARG A 245 6.30 8.29 -24.44
N ILE A 246 5.65 7.37 -23.74
CA ILE A 246 5.22 6.09 -24.31
C ILE A 246 4.37 6.33 -25.58
N VAL A 247 3.41 7.25 -25.52
CA VAL A 247 2.55 7.55 -26.67
C VAL A 247 3.28 8.34 -27.76
N GLY A 248 4.10 9.32 -27.39
CA GLY A 248 4.67 10.32 -28.30
C GLY A 248 6.07 10.01 -28.84
N GLU A 249 6.85 9.20 -28.13
CA GLU A 249 8.28 8.96 -28.36
C GLU A 249 8.61 7.48 -28.67
N THR A 250 7.69 6.54 -28.45
CA THR A 250 7.85 5.16 -28.95
C THR A 250 7.94 5.17 -30.48
N SER A 251 8.95 4.47 -31.02
CA SER A 251 9.33 4.40 -32.43
C SER A 251 8.11 4.19 -33.34
N SER A 252 8.13 4.81 -34.52
CA SER A 252 7.10 4.60 -35.53
C SER A 252 7.10 3.19 -36.14
N ALA A 253 8.16 2.41 -35.89
CA ALA A 253 8.25 1.00 -36.27
C ALA A 253 7.34 0.09 -35.41
N VAL A 254 6.90 0.57 -34.24
CA VAL A 254 6.00 -0.17 -33.36
C VAL A 254 4.57 0.03 -33.81
N ASP A 255 3.89 -1.07 -34.14
CA ASP A 255 2.51 -1.09 -34.65
C ASP A 255 1.47 -1.04 -33.53
N VAL A 256 1.75 -1.67 -32.38
CA VAL A 256 0.80 -1.85 -31.27
C VAL A 256 1.48 -1.59 -29.94
N ILE A 257 0.80 -0.85 -29.06
CA ILE A 257 1.24 -0.63 -27.68
C ILE A 257 0.23 -1.23 -26.70
N PHE A 258 0.70 -2.17 -25.87
CA PHE A 258 -0.01 -2.62 -24.67
C PHE A 258 0.63 -2.01 -23.42
N ASN A 259 -0.22 -1.55 -22.51
CA ASN A 259 0.15 -0.93 -21.23
C ASN A 259 -0.39 -1.76 -20.05
N ALA A 260 0.06 -1.45 -18.83
CA ALA A 260 -0.30 -2.13 -17.57
C ALA A 260 -0.05 -1.23 -16.35
N HIS A 261 0.18 -1.83 -15.16
CA HIS A 261 0.64 -1.23 -13.89
C HIS A 261 -0.41 -0.37 -13.17
N THR A 262 -1.09 0.48 -13.93
CA THR A 262 -2.04 1.47 -13.38
C THR A 262 -3.46 0.91 -13.20
N HIS A 263 -3.71 -0.33 -13.64
CA HIS A 263 -4.99 -1.05 -13.58
C HIS A 263 -6.15 -0.34 -14.29
N GLN A 264 -5.85 0.53 -15.26
CA GLN A 264 -6.85 1.31 -15.98
C GLN A 264 -7.43 0.53 -17.17
N LEU A 265 -8.67 0.83 -17.51
CA LEU A 265 -9.34 0.26 -18.67
C LEU A 265 -9.51 1.33 -19.74
N TYR A 266 -8.64 1.32 -20.76
CA TYR A 266 -8.70 2.27 -21.86
C TYR A 266 -8.25 1.66 -23.19
N GLN A 267 -8.73 2.26 -24.27
CA GLN A 267 -8.30 2.00 -25.63
C GLN A 267 -8.23 3.35 -26.36
N TYR A 268 -7.02 3.80 -26.65
CA TYR A 268 -6.77 5.02 -27.41
C TYR A 268 -6.38 4.69 -28.84
N ASP A 269 -6.95 5.44 -29.76
CA ASP A 269 -6.57 5.47 -31.17
C ASP A 269 -5.58 6.63 -31.35
N THR A 270 -4.35 6.30 -31.78
CA THR A 270 -3.26 7.26 -31.95
C THR A 270 -2.61 7.11 -33.32
N THR A 271 -1.62 7.96 -33.61
CA THR A 271 -0.83 7.83 -34.84
C THR A 271 0.66 7.99 -34.55
N ALA A 272 1.48 7.22 -35.26
CA ALA A 272 2.94 7.30 -35.21
C ALA A 272 3.49 7.18 -36.64
N GLY A 273 4.41 8.06 -37.03
CA GLY A 273 4.91 8.10 -38.41
C GLY A 273 3.85 8.37 -39.49
N GLY A 274 2.62 8.74 -39.10
CA GLY A 274 1.46 8.88 -39.99
C GLY A 274 0.59 7.62 -40.15
N ALA A 275 0.97 6.50 -39.53
CA ALA A 275 0.19 5.26 -39.45
C ALA A 275 -0.65 5.22 -38.16
N HIS A 276 -1.74 4.44 -38.18
CA HIS A 276 -2.61 4.21 -37.01
C HIS A 276 -1.91 3.28 -36.01
N ARG A 277 -1.93 3.64 -34.72
CA ARG A 277 -1.33 2.85 -33.62
C ARG A 277 -2.25 2.86 -32.40
N PRO A 278 -2.77 1.72 -31.95
CA PRO A 278 -3.55 1.64 -30.73
C PRO A 278 -2.65 1.66 -29.49
N VAL A 279 -3.16 2.23 -28.40
CA VAL A 279 -2.56 2.18 -27.06
C VAL A 279 -3.62 1.67 -26.09
N ILE A 280 -3.42 0.50 -25.49
CA ILE A 280 -4.48 -0.26 -24.80
C ILE A 280 -4.01 -0.74 -23.43
N GLN A 281 -4.89 -0.67 -22.43
CA GLN A 281 -4.74 -1.34 -21.14
C GLN A 281 -6.05 -2.04 -20.77
N ALA A 282 -5.99 -3.28 -20.28
CA ALA A 282 -7.14 -4.17 -20.12
C ALA A 282 -7.65 -4.27 -18.68
N GLY A 283 -7.51 -3.21 -17.88
CA GLY A 283 -7.90 -3.22 -16.46
C GLY A 283 -6.96 -4.08 -15.63
N ALA A 284 -7.49 -4.91 -14.74
CA ALA A 284 -6.71 -5.85 -13.92
C ALA A 284 -7.51 -7.11 -13.57
N SER A 285 -6.88 -8.08 -12.89
CA SER A 285 -7.49 -9.32 -12.37
C SER A 285 -8.28 -10.11 -13.41
N GLY A 286 -7.75 -10.15 -14.65
CA GLY A 286 -8.40 -10.80 -15.79
C GLY A 286 -9.79 -10.24 -16.09
N SER A 287 -10.05 -8.95 -15.83
CA SER A 287 -11.38 -8.36 -16.06
C SER A 287 -11.71 -8.19 -17.54
N HIS A 288 -10.70 -7.96 -18.39
CA HIS A 288 -10.84 -7.81 -19.83
C HIS A 288 -9.68 -8.48 -20.57
N LEU A 289 -9.92 -8.78 -21.85
CA LEU A 289 -8.92 -9.19 -22.83
C LEU A 289 -8.84 -8.11 -23.90
N ALA A 290 -7.64 -7.59 -24.16
CA ALA A 290 -7.39 -6.76 -25.34
C ALA A 290 -7.14 -7.68 -26.55
N ALA A 291 -7.75 -7.36 -27.68
CA ALA A 291 -7.52 -8.04 -28.95
C ALA A 291 -7.27 -6.99 -30.05
N VAL A 292 -6.17 -7.11 -30.77
CA VAL A 292 -5.83 -6.25 -31.90
C VAL A 292 -5.75 -7.11 -33.15
N GLU A 293 -6.74 -6.95 -34.04
CA GLU A 293 -6.80 -7.62 -35.33
C GLU A 293 -5.96 -6.83 -36.33
N LEU A 294 -4.98 -7.47 -36.97
CA LEU A 294 -4.11 -6.86 -37.99
C LEU A 294 -4.26 -7.59 -39.31
N THR A 295 -4.41 -6.82 -40.39
CA THR A 295 -4.26 -7.32 -41.77
C THR A 295 -2.89 -6.92 -42.27
N VAL A 296 -2.11 -7.91 -42.67
CA VAL A 296 -0.72 -7.78 -43.11
C VAL A 296 -0.64 -8.14 -44.60
N GLY A 297 -0.06 -7.23 -45.39
CA GLY A 297 0.19 -7.43 -46.80
C GLY A 297 1.30 -8.44 -47.06
N ALA A 298 1.42 -8.89 -48.32
CA ALA A 298 2.47 -9.82 -48.73
C ALA A 298 3.90 -9.23 -48.65
N ASP A 299 4.01 -7.91 -48.49
CA ASP A 299 5.24 -7.16 -48.25
C ASP A 299 5.57 -6.99 -46.75
N GLY A 300 4.75 -7.55 -45.86
CA GLY A 300 4.91 -7.45 -44.41
C GLY A 300 4.28 -6.20 -43.79
N GLU A 301 3.71 -5.31 -44.60
CA GLU A 301 3.15 -4.04 -44.13
C GLU A 301 1.75 -4.22 -43.53
N VAL A 302 1.47 -3.55 -42.41
CA VAL A 302 0.13 -3.54 -41.80
C VAL A 302 -0.81 -2.63 -42.62
N THR A 303 -1.80 -3.24 -43.29
CA THR A 303 -2.79 -2.54 -44.14
C THR A 303 -4.12 -2.29 -43.43
N GLY A 304 -4.39 -2.98 -42.31
CA GLY A 304 -5.59 -2.82 -41.51
C GLY A 304 -5.34 -3.14 -40.04
N LEU A 305 -6.00 -2.40 -39.15
CA LEU A 305 -5.84 -2.57 -37.70
C LEU A 305 -7.17 -2.27 -36.99
N THR A 306 -7.64 -3.20 -36.15
CA THR A 306 -8.87 -3.05 -35.35
C THR A 306 -8.65 -3.48 -33.89
N PRO A 307 -8.60 -2.55 -32.93
CA PRO A 307 -8.47 -2.86 -31.51
C PRO A 307 -9.83 -3.08 -30.82
N ARG A 308 -9.87 -4.01 -29.87
CA ARG A 308 -11.05 -4.34 -29.06
C ARG A 308 -10.66 -4.61 -27.61
N LEU A 309 -11.54 -4.22 -26.69
CA LEU A 309 -11.53 -4.67 -25.29
C LEU A 309 -12.76 -5.56 -25.06
N LEU A 310 -12.52 -6.80 -24.66
CA LEU A 310 -13.54 -7.81 -24.42
C LEU A 310 -13.67 -8.00 -22.91
N ALA A 311 -14.87 -7.80 -22.37
CA ALA A 311 -15.13 -8.11 -20.97
C ALA A 311 -15.02 -9.63 -20.73
N ARG A 312 -14.50 -10.01 -19.57
CA ARG A 312 -14.45 -11.41 -19.15
C ARG A 312 -15.84 -12.04 -19.18
N SER A 313 -15.90 -13.29 -19.63
CA SER A 313 -17.06 -14.15 -19.58
C SER A 313 -17.65 -14.20 -18.16
N THR A 314 -18.98 -14.21 -18.10
CA THR A 314 -19.75 -14.45 -16.87
C THR A 314 -20.39 -15.84 -16.88
N GLN A 315 -20.00 -16.70 -17.82
CA GLN A 315 -20.51 -18.07 -17.92
C GLN A 315 -20.15 -18.86 -16.66
N ALA A 316 -20.98 -19.84 -16.32
CA ALA A 316 -20.69 -20.72 -15.22
C ALA A 316 -19.42 -21.53 -15.54
N PRO A 317 -18.44 -21.63 -14.62
CA PRO A 317 -17.14 -22.26 -14.89
C PRO A 317 -17.23 -23.69 -15.43
N ALA A 318 -18.16 -24.48 -14.91
CA ALA A 318 -18.38 -25.85 -15.37
C ALA A 318 -19.01 -25.93 -16.78
N GLU A 319 -19.78 -24.92 -17.20
CA GLU A 319 -20.34 -24.84 -18.55
C GLU A 319 -19.25 -24.43 -19.54
N ALA A 320 -18.48 -23.39 -19.22
CA ALA A 320 -17.30 -22.94 -19.96
C ALA A 320 -16.28 -24.09 -20.17
N ALA A 321 -15.97 -24.82 -19.09
CA ALA A 321 -15.11 -25.99 -19.13
C ALA A 321 -15.64 -27.13 -20.02
N ALA A 322 -16.95 -27.20 -20.29
CA ALA A 322 -17.51 -28.22 -21.17
C ALA A 322 -17.36 -27.86 -22.67
N GLU A 323 -17.09 -26.59 -22.99
CA GLU A 323 -17.07 -26.06 -24.36
C GLU A 323 -15.66 -26.03 -24.96
N SER A 324 -14.62 -25.79 -24.14
CA SER A 324 -13.21 -25.87 -24.56
C SER A 324 -12.40 -26.85 -23.70
N PRO A 325 -11.66 -27.81 -24.30
CA PRO A 325 -10.68 -28.63 -23.58
C PRO A 325 -9.60 -27.84 -22.84
N VAL A 326 -9.21 -26.67 -23.35
CA VAL A 326 -8.23 -25.79 -22.67
C VAL A 326 -8.86 -25.17 -21.43
N THR A 327 -10.08 -24.61 -21.56
CA THR A 327 -10.85 -24.11 -20.41
C THR A 327 -11.11 -25.21 -19.38
N ALA A 328 -11.35 -26.46 -19.81
CA ALA A 328 -11.48 -27.61 -18.92
C ALA A 328 -10.21 -27.88 -18.11
N GLN A 329 -9.04 -27.77 -18.73
CA GLN A 329 -7.76 -27.94 -18.06
C GLN A 329 -7.50 -26.81 -17.05
N VAL A 330 -7.77 -25.56 -17.43
CA VAL A 330 -7.68 -24.40 -16.52
C VAL A 330 -8.60 -24.60 -15.32
N TYR A 331 -9.85 -25.02 -15.55
CA TYR A 331 -10.81 -25.26 -14.48
C TYR A 331 -10.36 -26.36 -13.52
N ALA A 332 -9.67 -27.39 -14.01
CA ALA A 332 -9.10 -28.43 -13.15
C ALA A 332 -7.96 -27.90 -12.27
N ILE A 333 -7.05 -27.10 -12.85
CA ILE A 333 -5.94 -26.46 -12.11
C ILE A 333 -6.49 -25.52 -11.03
N GLU A 334 -7.46 -24.68 -11.36
CA GLU A 334 -8.05 -23.74 -10.41
C GLU A 334 -8.83 -24.46 -9.30
N GLN A 335 -9.53 -25.57 -9.61
CA GLN A 335 -10.17 -26.43 -8.58
C GLN A 335 -9.16 -27.03 -7.61
N GLU A 336 -8.04 -27.54 -8.11
CA GLU A 336 -6.97 -28.08 -7.26
C GLU A 336 -6.38 -26.98 -6.37
N ALA A 337 -6.13 -25.80 -6.93
CA ALA A 337 -5.62 -24.66 -6.18
C ALA A 337 -6.59 -24.20 -5.08
N VAL A 338 -7.90 -24.14 -5.38
CA VAL A 338 -8.93 -23.82 -4.40
C VAL A 338 -8.98 -24.88 -3.30
N ALA A 339 -8.93 -26.17 -3.64
CA ALA A 339 -8.95 -27.24 -2.65
C ALA A 339 -7.73 -27.20 -1.71
N VAL A 340 -6.54 -26.87 -2.21
CA VAL A 340 -5.35 -26.66 -1.37
C VAL A 340 -5.55 -25.48 -0.43
N PHE A 341 -6.07 -24.36 -0.94
CA PHE A 341 -6.35 -23.19 -0.11
C PHE A 341 -7.41 -23.49 0.98
N GLU A 342 -8.48 -24.21 0.63
CA GLU A 342 -9.51 -24.65 1.57
C GLU A 342 -8.96 -25.59 2.66
N ASP A 343 -8.04 -26.50 2.32
CA ASP A 343 -7.37 -27.37 3.30
C ASP A 343 -6.51 -26.54 4.26
N LEU A 344 -5.73 -25.59 3.73
CA LEU A 344 -4.93 -24.65 4.53
C LEU A 344 -5.80 -23.80 5.46
N GLN A 345 -7.00 -23.37 5.02
CA GLN A 345 -7.89 -22.60 5.88
C GLN A 345 -8.33 -23.37 7.14
N GLY A 346 -8.41 -24.70 7.06
CA GLY A 346 -8.74 -25.58 8.18
C GLY A 346 -7.56 -25.96 9.08
N GLU A 347 -6.32 -25.63 8.70
CA GLU A 347 -5.13 -25.98 9.49
C GLU A 347 -5.13 -25.22 10.81
N VAL A 348 -5.10 -25.95 11.93
CA VAL A 348 -4.95 -25.37 13.27
C VAL A 348 -3.48 -24.96 13.47
N VAL A 349 -3.28 -23.67 13.74
CA VAL A 349 -1.95 -23.07 13.96
C VAL A 349 -1.60 -23.04 15.45
N ALA A 350 -2.56 -22.68 16.29
CA ALA A 350 -2.39 -22.51 17.74
C ALA A 350 -3.71 -22.66 18.49
N ASP A 351 -3.66 -22.92 19.79
CA ASP A 351 -4.81 -22.71 20.67
C ASP A 351 -4.96 -21.19 20.95
N LEU A 352 -6.19 -20.71 21.12
CA LEU A 352 -6.53 -19.31 21.36
C LEU A 352 -7.33 -19.19 22.67
N SER A 353 -6.73 -18.56 23.67
CA SER A 353 -7.30 -18.50 25.03
C SER A 353 -8.35 -17.40 25.21
N ALA A 354 -8.26 -16.32 24.44
CA ALA A 354 -9.22 -15.23 24.37
C ALA A 354 -9.16 -14.55 22.99
N SER A 355 -10.23 -13.86 22.59
CA SER A 355 -10.28 -13.18 21.30
C SER A 355 -9.29 -12.01 21.26
N ILE A 356 -8.62 -11.83 20.11
CA ILE A 356 -7.72 -10.71 19.83
C ILE A 356 -8.38 -9.86 18.75
N THR A 357 -8.61 -8.58 19.04
CA THR A 357 -9.51 -7.77 18.21
C THR A 357 -8.99 -6.36 17.94
N THR A 358 -9.42 -5.80 16.81
CA THR A 358 -9.35 -4.39 16.44
C THR A 358 -10.57 -3.63 16.95
N ASP A 359 -10.57 -2.31 16.77
CA ASP A 359 -11.74 -1.46 17.02
C ASP A 359 -12.71 -1.43 15.82
N TYR A 360 -12.41 -2.15 14.74
CA TYR A 360 -13.12 -2.05 13.47
C TYR A 360 -14.33 -2.96 13.40
N GLN A 361 -14.23 -4.19 13.93
CA GLN A 361 -15.36 -5.11 14.01
C GLN A 361 -15.65 -5.41 15.48
N LYS A 362 -16.74 -4.83 16.00
CA LYS A 362 -17.06 -4.89 17.43
C LYS A 362 -18.29 -5.73 17.72
N LEU A 363 -18.27 -6.42 18.85
CA LEU A 363 -19.44 -7.00 19.45
C LEU A 363 -20.39 -5.89 19.95
N ILE A 364 -21.62 -5.86 19.43
CA ILE A 364 -22.64 -4.85 19.76
C ILE A 364 -23.49 -5.29 20.96
N ASP A 365 -23.64 -6.59 21.21
CA ASP A 365 -24.37 -7.11 22.37
C ASP A 365 -23.84 -8.45 22.89
N ALA A 366 -24.15 -8.75 24.14
CA ALA A 366 -23.82 -10.03 24.79
C ALA A 366 -24.57 -11.24 24.19
N GLY A 367 -25.49 -11.02 23.23
CA GLY A 367 -26.17 -12.05 22.46
C GLY A 367 -25.39 -12.51 21.23
N GLY A 368 -24.22 -11.92 20.95
CA GLY A 368 -23.37 -12.30 19.82
C GLY A 368 -23.63 -11.52 18.53
N SER A 369 -24.31 -10.36 18.59
CA SER A 369 -24.46 -9.48 17.43
C SER A 369 -23.19 -8.66 17.23
N TRP A 370 -22.65 -8.62 16.01
CA TRP A 370 -21.43 -7.90 15.65
C TRP A 370 -21.71 -6.85 14.57
N LYS A 371 -20.90 -5.78 14.54
CA LYS A 371 -20.93 -4.76 13.49
C LYS A 371 -19.52 -4.54 12.94
N ALA A 372 -19.40 -4.59 11.61
CA ALA A 372 -18.28 -4.01 10.89
C ALA A 372 -18.45 -2.48 10.74
N GLY A 373 -17.35 -1.72 10.85
CA GLY A 373 -17.30 -0.28 10.57
C GLY A 373 -16.99 0.60 11.79
N GLY A 374 -15.90 0.30 12.50
CA GLY A 374 -15.30 1.14 13.54
C GLY A 374 -14.33 2.20 13.02
N THR A 375 -13.51 2.77 13.92
CA THR A 375 -12.75 3.99 13.63
C THR A 375 -11.34 3.75 13.08
N ARG A 376 -10.72 2.62 13.44
CA ARG A 376 -9.29 2.35 13.19
C ARG A 376 -8.37 3.41 13.80
N ALA A 377 -8.88 4.17 14.76
CA ALA A 377 -8.25 5.34 15.35
C ALA A 377 -8.05 5.17 16.87
N ALA A 378 -8.14 3.94 17.35
CA ALA A 378 -7.86 3.55 18.72
C ALA A 378 -6.78 2.47 18.73
N GLU A 379 -6.08 2.36 19.85
CA GLU A 379 -5.15 1.27 20.11
C GLU A 379 -5.92 -0.02 20.37
N THR A 380 -5.40 -1.16 19.88
CA THR A 380 -6.11 -2.45 19.89
C THR A 380 -5.14 -3.59 20.19
N THR A 381 -5.63 -4.64 20.84
CA THR A 381 -4.82 -5.83 21.15
C THR A 381 -4.30 -6.52 19.90
N LEU A 382 -5.07 -6.52 18.79
CA LEU A 382 -4.59 -7.08 17.53
C LEU A 382 -3.48 -6.24 16.89
N GLY A 383 -3.58 -4.91 17.00
CA GLY A 383 -2.54 -3.99 16.54
C GLY A 383 -1.21 -4.25 17.25
N THR A 384 -1.22 -4.30 18.58
CA THR A 384 -0.02 -4.58 19.38
C THR A 384 0.52 -5.97 19.09
N TRP A 385 -0.34 -7.00 19.11
CA TRP A 385 0.07 -8.39 18.87
C TRP A 385 0.73 -8.61 17.49
N VAL A 386 0.21 -7.96 16.44
CA VAL A 386 0.86 -8.00 15.12
C VAL A 386 2.13 -7.13 15.08
N GLY A 387 2.19 -6.02 15.82
CA GLY A 387 3.42 -5.27 16.05
C GLY A 387 4.53 -6.16 16.62
N ASP A 388 4.22 -6.95 17.66
CA ASP A 388 5.14 -7.93 18.24
C ASP A 388 5.52 -9.03 17.24
N ALA A 389 4.55 -9.54 16.46
CA ALA A 389 4.81 -10.56 15.45
C ALA A 389 5.80 -10.09 14.38
N VAL A 390 5.64 -8.86 13.91
CA VAL A 390 6.52 -8.23 12.92
C VAL A 390 7.93 -8.01 13.50
N LYS A 391 8.02 -7.55 14.74
CA LYS A 391 9.29 -7.46 15.48
C LYS A 391 9.97 -8.82 15.60
N HIS A 392 9.25 -9.81 16.10
CA HIS A 392 9.73 -11.17 16.33
C HIS A 392 10.32 -11.80 15.05
N ALA A 393 9.65 -11.59 13.91
CA ALA A 393 10.12 -12.06 12.62
C ALA A 393 11.42 -11.37 12.20
N ALA A 394 11.49 -10.04 12.32
CA ALA A 394 12.69 -9.27 12.00
C ALA A 394 13.88 -9.61 12.90
N GLU A 395 13.64 -9.89 14.19
CA GLU A 395 14.65 -10.32 15.16
C GLU A 395 15.38 -11.60 14.76
N GLN A 396 14.73 -12.50 14.01
CA GLN A 396 15.37 -13.71 13.50
C GLN A 396 16.52 -13.40 12.52
N ALA A 397 16.45 -12.26 11.83
CA ALA A 397 17.48 -11.78 10.92
C ALA A 397 18.41 -10.75 11.57
N ASN A 398 17.87 -9.88 12.43
CA ASN A 398 18.62 -8.86 13.14
C ASN A 398 18.19 -8.80 14.62
N PRO A 399 18.96 -9.38 15.55
CA PRO A 399 18.64 -9.35 16.99
C PRO A 399 18.63 -7.95 17.63
N GLU A 400 19.04 -6.90 16.91
CA GLU A 400 19.07 -5.51 17.39
C GLU A 400 17.80 -4.71 17.03
N VAL A 401 16.75 -5.35 16.50
CA VAL A 401 15.46 -4.68 16.22
C VAL A 401 14.85 -4.17 17.52
N ASP A 402 14.63 -2.85 17.62
CA ASP A 402 14.08 -2.21 18.82
C ASP A 402 12.55 -2.33 18.88
N LEU A 403 11.85 -2.19 17.73
CA LEU A 403 10.39 -2.07 17.68
C LEU A 403 9.78 -2.77 16.47
N GLY A 404 8.51 -3.17 16.59
CA GLY A 404 7.65 -3.55 15.47
C GLY A 404 6.44 -2.63 15.35
N VAL A 405 5.96 -2.42 14.12
CA VAL A 405 4.79 -1.57 13.87
C VAL A 405 3.95 -2.05 12.68
N THR A 406 2.63 -1.97 12.84
CA THR A 406 1.64 -2.30 11.82
C THR A 406 0.56 -1.22 11.71
N ASN A 407 -0.03 -1.06 10.53
CA ASN A 407 -1.19 -0.20 10.34
C ASN A 407 -2.51 -0.97 10.55
N PRO A 408 -3.53 -0.36 11.17
CA PRO A 408 -4.85 -0.98 11.31
C PRO A 408 -5.54 -1.13 9.96
N GLY A 409 -5.07 -0.42 8.92
CA GLY A 409 -5.37 -0.62 7.50
C GLY A 409 -5.24 -2.08 7.06
N GLY A 410 -4.09 -2.66 7.37
CA GLY A 410 -3.64 -4.00 7.02
C GLY A 410 -4.39 -5.13 7.70
N LEU A 411 -5.00 -4.86 8.87
CA LEU A 411 -5.74 -5.85 9.65
C LEU A 411 -7.21 -5.89 9.21
N ARG A 412 -7.64 -7.03 8.66
CA ARG A 412 -8.92 -7.17 7.93
C ARG A 412 -9.95 -8.01 8.64
N SER A 413 -9.54 -8.85 9.57
CA SER A 413 -10.39 -9.77 10.31
C SER A 413 -10.03 -9.76 11.80
N GLU A 414 -10.97 -10.17 12.64
CA GLU A 414 -10.76 -10.38 14.07
C GLU A 414 -10.40 -11.85 14.32
N LEU A 415 -9.58 -12.12 15.34
CA LEU A 415 -9.26 -13.47 15.79
C LEU A 415 -10.16 -13.84 16.97
N LEU A 416 -11.29 -14.47 16.67
CA LEU A 416 -12.33 -14.76 17.66
C LEU A 416 -12.28 -16.22 18.12
N THR A 417 -12.58 -16.45 19.41
CA THR A 417 -12.56 -17.82 19.96
C THR A 417 -13.67 -18.71 19.43
N ASP A 418 -14.83 -18.19 19.04
CA ASP A 418 -16.03 -18.98 18.72
C ASP A 418 -16.61 -18.73 17.31
N ARG A 419 -16.02 -17.81 16.55
CA ARG A 419 -16.53 -17.35 15.24
C ARG A 419 -15.42 -17.08 14.25
N PHE A 420 -15.72 -17.22 12.96
CA PHE A 420 -14.88 -16.66 11.90
C PHE A 420 -15.32 -15.23 11.59
N THR A 421 -14.50 -14.51 10.83
CA THR A 421 -14.75 -13.12 10.44
C THR A 421 -14.65 -13.00 8.91
N ASP A 422 -15.78 -13.13 8.21
CA ASP A 422 -15.85 -13.16 6.74
C ASP A 422 -16.60 -11.92 6.21
N GLY A 423 -15.87 -10.94 5.68
CA GLY A 423 -16.47 -9.77 5.02
C GLY A 423 -17.45 -8.96 5.89
N GLY A 424 -17.34 -9.04 7.22
CA GLY A 424 -18.27 -8.44 8.18
C GLY A 424 -19.45 -9.35 8.60
N ALA A 425 -19.44 -10.61 8.19
CA ALA A 425 -20.25 -11.69 8.74
C ALA A 425 -19.46 -12.49 9.79
N PHE A 426 -20.18 -13.11 10.73
CA PHE A 426 -19.58 -13.78 11.89
C PHE A 426 -20.15 -15.19 12.08
N PRO A 427 -19.91 -16.12 11.13
CA PRO A 427 -20.38 -17.48 11.25
C PRO A 427 -19.72 -18.18 12.44
N ALA A 428 -20.47 -19.04 13.12
CA ALA A 428 -19.95 -19.81 14.24
C ALA A 428 -18.87 -20.79 13.76
N LYS A 429 -17.79 -20.93 14.52
CA LYS A 429 -16.79 -21.96 14.29
C LYS A 429 -17.41 -23.36 14.50
N PRO A 430 -16.97 -24.36 13.71
CA PRO A 430 -17.17 -25.76 14.06
C PRO A 430 -16.73 -26.06 15.49
N ALA A 431 -17.41 -26.98 16.17
CA ALA A 431 -17.19 -27.24 17.60
C ALA A 431 -15.74 -27.67 17.93
N ASP A 432 -15.04 -28.27 16.98
CA ASP A 432 -13.65 -28.70 17.07
C ASP A 432 -12.62 -27.59 16.77
N LEU A 433 -13.08 -26.42 16.30
CA LEU A 433 -12.26 -25.22 16.07
C LEU A 433 -12.54 -24.10 17.08
N VAL A 434 -13.52 -24.26 17.98
CA VAL A 434 -13.74 -23.30 19.08
C VAL A 434 -12.50 -23.27 19.98
N GLY A 435 -11.98 -22.07 20.24
CA GLY A 435 -10.76 -21.84 21.00
C GLY A 435 -9.47 -22.16 20.23
N ARG A 436 -9.55 -22.28 18.90
CA ARG A 436 -8.38 -22.52 18.03
C ARG A 436 -8.25 -21.43 16.99
N LEU A 437 -7.01 -21.13 16.66
CA LEU A 437 -6.64 -20.22 15.58
C LEU A 437 -6.24 -21.05 14.37
N THR A 438 -6.89 -20.81 13.22
CA THR A 438 -6.51 -21.47 11.96
C THR A 438 -5.64 -20.59 11.07
N LEU A 439 -4.91 -21.22 10.15
CA LEU A 439 -4.14 -20.50 9.13
C LEU A 439 -5.06 -19.67 8.24
N GLY A 440 -6.28 -20.15 7.96
CA GLY A 440 -7.30 -19.39 7.23
C GLY A 440 -7.63 -18.06 7.89
N GLU A 441 -7.82 -18.05 9.21
CA GLU A 441 -8.09 -16.81 9.94
C GLU A 441 -6.94 -15.81 9.87
N LEU A 442 -5.70 -16.30 9.92
CA LEU A 442 -4.50 -15.47 9.78
C LEU A 442 -4.34 -14.91 8.36
N LEU A 443 -4.64 -15.71 7.34
CA LEU A 443 -4.64 -15.27 5.94
C LEU A 443 -5.75 -14.25 5.67
N ASP A 444 -6.93 -14.44 6.25
CA ASP A 444 -8.04 -13.47 6.15
C ASP A 444 -7.73 -12.18 6.93
N MET A 445 -6.95 -12.28 8.01
CA MET A 445 -6.53 -11.13 8.82
C MET A 445 -5.52 -10.25 8.08
N ALA A 446 -4.52 -10.85 7.45
CA ALA A 446 -3.46 -10.16 6.70
C ALA A 446 -3.43 -10.64 5.22
N PRO A 447 -4.43 -10.27 4.40
CA PRO A 447 -4.63 -10.88 3.08
C PRO A 447 -3.83 -10.22 1.95
N PHE A 448 -3.05 -9.17 2.24
CA PHE A 448 -2.42 -8.34 1.22
C PHE A 448 -1.07 -8.87 0.73
N GLY A 449 -0.53 -9.90 1.39
CA GLY A 449 0.76 -10.47 1.02
C GLY A 449 1.90 -9.47 1.16
N ASN A 450 1.87 -8.58 2.16
CA ASN A 450 3.01 -7.71 2.40
C ASN A 450 4.21 -8.55 2.85
N THR A 451 5.40 -8.01 2.69
CA THR A 451 6.63 -8.61 3.22
C THR A 451 7.10 -7.90 4.48
N ILE A 452 7.78 -8.60 5.38
CA ILE A 452 8.44 -8.02 6.55
C ILE A 452 9.68 -7.24 6.12
N THR A 453 9.77 -6.00 6.61
CA THR A 453 10.90 -5.11 6.43
C THR A 453 11.44 -4.66 7.78
N TYR A 454 12.70 -4.24 7.83
CA TYR A 454 13.24 -3.46 8.94
C TYR A 454 14.20 -2.40 8.44
N PHE A 455 14.32 -1.31 9.20
CA PHE A 455 15.13 -0.16 8.84
C PHE A 455 15.41 0.71 10.07
N ASP A 456 16.41 1.57 9.97
CA ASP A 456 16.77 2.48 11.05
C ASP A 456 16.12 3.84 10.84
N ILE A 457 15.49 4.40 11.87
CA ILE A 457 14.99 5.79 11.90
C ILE A 457 15.45 6.51 13.17
N PRO A 458 15.66 7.85 13.14
CA PRO A 458 15.96 8.59 14.34
C PRO A 458 14.76 8.61 15.28
N GLY A 459 14.99 8.71 16.59
CA GLY A 459 13.91 8.81 17.59
C GLY A 459 12.95 9.97 17.30
N SER A 460 13.43 11.08 16.72
CA SER A 460 12.55 12.16 16.27
C SER A 460 11.48 11.70 15.27
N SER A 461 11.78 10.72 14.41
CA SER A 461 10.83 10.15 13.45
C SER A 461 9.83 9.21 14.14
N ILE A 462 10.22 8.47 15.18
CA ILE A 462 9.26 7.71 16.01
C ILE A 462 8.26 8.67 16.67
N LYS A 463 8.74 9.78 17.25
CA LYS A 463 7.85 10.81 17.80
C LYS A 463 6.94 11.39 16.71
N LEU A 464 7.48 11.65 15.51
CA LEU A 464 6.71 12.13 14.38
C LEU A 464 5.57 11.16 14.03
N ALA A 465 5.84 9.85 13.95
CA ALA A 465 4.82 8.84 13.66
C ALA A 465 3.66 8.92 14.67
N LEU A 466 3.96 9.06 15.96
CA LEU A 466 2.94 9.22 17.00
C LEU A 466 2.14 10.52 16.86
N GLU A 467 2.78 11.63 16.47
CA GLU A 467 2.09 12.90 16.18
C GLU A 467 1.20 12.84 14.92
N GLU A 468 1.57 11.99 13.95
CA GLU A 468 0.83 11.81 12.70
C GLU A 468 -0.56 11.19 12.89
N ASN A 469 -0.81 10.51 14.04
CA ASN A 469 -2.14 10.04 14.47
C ASN A 469 -3.22 11.14 14.40
N TRP A 470 -2.84 12.42 14.54
CA TRP A 470 -3.77 13.56 14.55
C TRP A 470 -3.76 14.43 13.29
N ARG A 471 -3.15 13.98 12.18
CA ARG A 471 -3.24 14.69 10.89
C ARG A 471 -4.69 14.82 10.41
N ASN A 472 -5.01 15.96 9.80
CA ASN A 472 -6.37 16.26 9.32
C ASN A 472 -6.48 16.29 7.79
N ASP A 473 -5.36 16.25 7.09
CA ASP A 473 -5.23 16.26 5.62
C ASP A 473 -5.28 14.85 5.01
N VAL A 474 -5.17 13.82 5.85
CA VAL A 474 -5.21 12.40 5.50
C VAL A 474 -6.19 11.65 6.40
N ARG A 475 -6.49 10.40 6.07
CA ARG A 475 -7.32 9.54 6.92
C ARG A 475 -6.61 9.28 8.26
N LYS A 476 -7.35 9.36 9.37
CA LYS A 476 -6.80 9.10 10.70
C LYS A 476 -6.79 7.62 11.00
N PHE A 477 -5.62 7.13 11.39
CA PHE A 477 -5.41 5.79 11.91
C PHE A 477 -4.54 5.85 13.14
N THR A 478 -4.62 4.84 14.00
CA THR A 478 -3.68 4.63 15.11
C THR A 478 -2.90 3.36 14.84
N LEU A 479 -1.57 3.48 14.73
CA LEU A 479 -0.70 2.33 14.49
C LEU A 479 -0.68 1.36 15.68
N GLY A 480 -0.56 0.07 15.39
CA GLY A 480 -0.22 -0.95 16.38
C GLY A 480 1.28 -1.04 16.53
N TRP A 481 1.80 -0.69 17.71
CA TRP A 481 3.22 -0.78 18.05
C TRP A 481 3.47 -2.00 18.94
N SER A 482 4.65 -2.59 18.85
CA SER A 482 5.07 -3.65 19.78
C SER A 482 5.14 -3.15 21.23
N GLU A 483 5.06 -4.07 22.19
CA GLU A 483 4.91 -3.79 23.63
C GLU A 483 6.02 -2.91 24.24
N GLU A 484 7.21 -2.83 23.61
CA GLU A 484 8.34 -2.06 24.13
C GLU A 484 8.11 -0.54 24.05
N LEU A 485 7.28 -0.06 23.12
CA LEU A 485 6.97 1.36 22.97
C LEU A 485 5.83 1.77 23.88
N THR A 486 6.11 2.64 24.85
CA THR A 486 5.08 3.29 25.67
C THR A 486 5.18 4.81 25.54
N TRP A 487 4.06 5.51 25.60
CA TRP A 487 4.02 6.93 25.35
C TRP A 487 2.83 7.62 26.03
N THR A 488 2.96 8.93 26.19
CA THR A 488 1.92 9.79 26.74
C THR A 488 1.60 10.92 25.81
N TYR A 489 0.37 11.42 25.89
CA TYR A 489 -0.08 12.54 25.06
C TYR A 489 -1.12 13.41 25.74
N ASP A 490 -1.31 14.62 25.22
CA ASP A 490 -2.37 15.54 25.59
C ASP A 490 -3.02 16.09 24.32
N GLU A 491 -4.23 15.60 24.01
CA GLU A 491 -4.94 16.01 22.81
C GLU A 491 -5.37 17.48 22.80
N SER A 492 -5.34 18.17 23.94
CA SER A 492 -5.64 19.60 24.00
C SER A 492 -4.52 20.46 23.41
N ARG A 493 -3.31 19.91 23.28
CA ARG A 493 -2.13 20.60 22.72
C ARG A 493 -2.22 20.72 21.19
N PRO A 494 -1.52 21.68 20.57
CA PRO A 494 -1.43 21.80 19.11
C PRO A 494 -0.85 20.54 18.46
N GLN A 495 -1.28 20.23 17.23
CA GLN A 495 -0.70 19.13 16.44
C GLN A 495 0.83 19.31 16.28
N GLY A 496 1.60 18.24 16.44
CA GLY A 496 3.07 18.28 16.46
C GLY A 496 3.66 18.47 17.87
N ASP A 497 2.80 18.71 18.87
CA ASP A 497 3.15 18.85 20.28
C ASP A 497 2.15 18.11 21.20
N LYS A 498 1.41 17.14 20.68
CA LYS A 498 0.47 16.33 21.46
C LYS A 498 1.18 15.25 22.25
N VAL A 499 2.24 14.66 21.71
CA VAL A 499 3.05 13.62 22.36
C VAL A 499 3.92 14.26 23.44
N THR A 500 3.64 13.94 24.69
CA THR A 500 4.28 14.50 25.89
C THR A 500 5.48 13.70 26.38
N GLY A 501 5.56 12.42 26.03
CA GLY A 501 6.72 11.57 26.34
C GLY A 501 6.65 10.23 25.62
N VAL A 502 7.82 9.65 25.33
CA VAL A 502 7.96 8.35 24.65
C VAL A 502 9.10 7.58 25.32
N TRP A 503 8.90 6.30 25.55
CA TRP A 503 9.86 5.38 26.13
C TRP A 503 9.92 4.09 25.30
N ILE A 504 11.11 3.54 25.17
CA ILE A 504 11.37 2.23 24.54
C ILE A 504 12.08 1.39 25.60
N ASP A 505 11.54 0.22 25.93
CA ASP A 505 12.01 -0.62 27.06
C ASP A 505 12.06 0.14 28.40
N GLY A 506 11.16 1.12 28.56
CA GLY A 506 11.11 1.98 29.73
C GLY A 506 12.17 3.08 29.81
N GLU A 507 13.07 3.18 28.82
CA GLU A 507 14.06 4.25 28.71
C GLU A 507 13.55 5.41 27.84
N PRO A 508 13.76 6.68 28.22
CA PRO A 508 13.29 7.82 27.44
C PRO A 508 13.88 7.86 26.02
N LEU A 509 13.01 8.07 25.03
CA LEU A 509 13.37 8.20 23.63
C LEU A 509 14.42 9.31 23.40
N GLN A 510 15.51 8.97 22.73
CA GLN A 510 16.55 9.92 22.36
C GLN A 510 16.34 10.38 20.92
N ALA A 511 16.14 11.69 20.70
CA ALA A 511 15.72 12.22 19.40
C ALA A 511 16.69 11.90 18.25
N ASP A 512 18.00 11.99 18.49
CA ASP A 512 19.04 11.79 17.48
C ASP A 512 19.58 10.35 17.43
N ARG A 513 19.15 9.46 18.34
CA ARG A 513 19.54 8.05 18.31
C ARG A 513 18.77 7.36 17.19
N MET A 514 19.46 6.53 16.41
CA MET A 514 18.83 5.62 15.46
C MET A 514 18.25 4.41 16.21
N TYR A 515 17.04 4.05 15.85
CA TYR A 515 16.34 2.86 16.33
C TYR A 515 15.96 2.00 15.12
N THR A 516 16.15 0.70 15.23
CA THR A 516 15.76 -0.27 14.21
C THR A 516 14.29 -0.63 14.40
N VAL A 517 13.46 -0.32 13.40
CA VAL A 517 12.02 -0.56 13.41
C VAL A 517 11.65 -1.55 12.31
N ALA A 518 10.88 -2.57 12.66
CA ALA A 518 10.31 -3.53 11.74
C ALA A 518 8.87 -3.14 11.37
N SER A 519 8.50 -3.31 10.10
CA SER A 519 7.15 -3.05 9.60
C SER A 519 6.83 -3.87 8.35
N GLN A 520 5.56 -3.93 7.94
CA GLN A 520 5.19 -4.42 6.62
C GLN A 520 5.69 -3.48 5.51
N SER A 521 5.98 -4.05 4.34
CA SER A 521 6.46 -3.30 3.17
C SER A 521 5.58 -2.12 2.79
N PHE A 522 4.26 -2.22 2.98
CA PHE A 522 3.32 -1.11 2.75
C PHE A 522 3.68 0.15 3.56
N LEU A 523 3.81 0.06 4.89
CA LEU A 523 4.14 1.22 5.73
C LEU A 523 5.57 1.73 5.49
N ALA A 524 6.44 0.84 5.02
CA ALA A 524 7.81 1.17 4.69
C ALA A 524 7.98 1.71 3.26
N ASP A 525 6.92 1.86 2.47
CA ASP A 525 7.03 2.44 1.14
C ASP A 525 7.40 3.95 1.21
N ASP A 526 8.44 4.33 0.47
CA ASP A 526 8.92 5.71 0.35
C ASP A 526 8.86 6.26 -1.08
N THR A 527 8.20 5.58 -2.02
CA THR A 527 7.98 6.03 -3.41
C THR A 527 7.47 7.47 -3.48
N TRP A 528 6.59 7.84 -2.56
CA TRP A 528 6.02 9.18 -2.41
C TRP A 528 7.05 10.29 -2.19
N THR A 529 8.23 9.97 -1.68
CA THR A 529 9.31 10.96 -1.48
C THR A 529 9.86 11.47 -2.80
N THR A 530 9.93 10.60 -3.82
CA THR A 530 10.31 10.95 -5.20
C THR A 530 9.21 11.77 -5.87
N LEU A 531 7.94 11.44 -5.59
CA LEU A 531 6.78 12.21 -6.07
C LEU A 531 6.68 13.61 -5.41
N GLY A 532 7.32 13.81 -4.26
CA GLY A 532 7.29 15.07 -3.52
C GLY A 532 5.94 15.41 -2.90
N ASP A 533 5.04 14.42 -2.78
CA ASP A 533 3.69 14.59 -2.20
C ASP A 533 3.52 13.74 -0.92
N PRO A 534 3.67 14.34 0.28
CA PRO A 534 3.55 13.63 1.55
C PRO A 534 2.11 13.19 1.87
N THR A 535 1.11 13.56 1.08
CA THR A 535 -0.25 13.03 1.20
C THR A 535 -0.39 11.65 0.56
N LYS A 536 0.61 11.21 -0.22
CA LYS A 536 0.72 9.87 -0.82
C LYS A 536 1.48 8.88 0.06
N ALA A 537 2.02 9.33 1.20
CA ALA A 537 2.64 8.43 2.15
C ALA A 537 1.65 7.33 2.59
N PRO A 538 2.11 6.08 2.77
CA PRO A 538 1.27 4.98 3.22
C PRO A 538 0.47 5.34 4.46
N ASP A 539 -0.86 5.30 4.35
CA ASP A 539 -1.78 5.72 5.41
C ASP A 539 -1.53 7.13 6.00
N GLY A 540 -0.80 7.97 5.28
CA GLY A 540 -0.41 9.32 5.69
C GLY A 540 0.82 9.41 6.60
N TYR A 541 1.55 8.31 6.82
CA TYR A 541 2.72 8.28 7.71
C TYR A 541 4.01 8.58 6.97
N THR A 542 4.53 9.80 7.14
CA THR A 542 5.80 10.22 6.52
C THR A 542 7.02 9.86 7.37
N ALA A 543 6.80 9.56 8.66
CA ALA A 543 7.84 9.25 9.62
C ALA A 543 8.75 8.10 9.20
N PHE A 544 8.21 7.07 8.56
CA PHE A 544 8.97 5.86 8.20
C PHE A 544 9.97 6.07 7.06
N ALA A 545 9.85 7.13 6.26
CA ALA A 545 10.87 7.53 5.28
C ALA A 545 11.82 8.63 5.82
N THR A 546 11.39 9.37 6.84
CA THR A 546 12.10 10.56 7.32
C THR A 546 13.38 10.18 8.07
N GLY A 547 14.53 10.46 7.44
CA GLY A 547 15.84 10.14 8.02
C GLY A 547 16.18 8.65 8.03
N ARG A 548 15.44 7.84 7.26
CA ARG A 548 15.59 6.39 7.21
C ARG A 548 16.97 5.96 6.68
N GLN A 549 17.52 4.92 7.27
CA GLN A 549 18.76 4.26 6.85
C GLN A 549 18.61 2.73 6.89
N ASN A 550 19.55 2.01 6.30
CA ASN A 550 19.71 0.56 6.43
C ASN A 550 18.44 -0.26 6.16
N PHE A 551 17.66 0.13 5.15
CA PHE A 551 16.44 -0.59 4.78
C PHE A 551 16.74 -1.99 4.27
N VAL A 552 16.01 -2.96 4.84
CA VAL A 552 16.03 -4.37 4.46
C VAL A 552 14.60 -4.85 4.28
N ASN A 553 14.33 -5.45 3.13
CA ASN A 553 13.15 -6.27 2.92
C ASN A 553 13.55 -7.74 3.02
N MET A 554 12.90 -8.50 3.90
CA MET A 554 13.23 -9.90 4.17
C MET A 554 12.64 -10.86 3.13
N GLY A 555 11.70 -10.42 2.29
CA GLY A 555 10.93 -11.28 1.39
C GLY A 555 10.00 -12.25 2.12
N LEU A 556 9.97 -12.22 3.45
CA LEU A 556 9.11 -13.04 4.31
C LEU A 556 7.71 -12.44 4.32
N LEU A 557 6.69 -13.21 3.96
CA LEU A 557 5.30 -12.74 3.99
C LEU A 557 4.86 -12.43 5.43
N ASP A 558 4.08 -11.37 5.59
CA ASP A 558 3.50 -10.97 6.88
C ASP A 558 2.60 -12.08 7.46
N SER A 559 1.78 -12.72 6.63
CA SER A 559 0.97 -13.87 7.02
C SER A 559 1.80 -15.05 7.54
N GLN A 560 2.96 -15.33 6.92
CA GLN A 560 3.89 -16.35 7.39
C GLN A 560 4.52 -15.94 8.72
N ALA A 561 5.03 -14.71 8.82
CA ALA A 561 5.64 -14.17 10.04
C ALA A 561 4.68 -14.24 11.24
N ILE A 562 3.42 -13.84 11.03
CA ILE A 562 2.37 -13.88 12.05
C ILE A 562 2.03 -15.32 12.44
N THR A 563 1.96 -16.23 11.47
CA THR A 563 1.72 -17.66 11.72
C THR A 563 2.83 -18.27 12.57
N ASP A 564 4.09 -17.96 12.25
CA ASP A 564 5.24 -18.45 13.00
C ASP A 564 5.28 -17.87 14.42
N TYR A 565 4.92 -16.59 14.59
CA TYR A 565 4.78 -15.98 15.91
C TYR A 565 3.67 -16.62 16.74
N ALA A 566 2.50 -16.89 16.16
CA ALA A 566 1.41 -17.58 16.84
C ALA A 566 1.84 -18.97 17.33
N ARG A 567 2.55 -19.74 16.49
CA ARG A 567 3.12 -21.04 16.88
C ARG A 567 4.15 -20.91 18.00
N ALA A 568 4.98 -19.87 17.96
CA ALA A 568 5.98 -19.61 18.98
C ALA A 568 5.34 -19.29 20.34
N GLN A 569 4.30 -18.44 20.34
CA GLN A 569 3.53 -18.14 21.56
C GLN A 569 2.82 -19.37 22.11
N ASP A 570 2.16 -20.16 21.26
CA ASP A 570 1.51 -21.41 21.66
C ASP A 570 2.52 -22.39 22.28
N ALA A 571 3.69 -22.56 21.67
CA ALA A 571 4.74 -23.41 22.20
C ALA A 571 5.30 -22.91 23.55
N ALA A 572 5.36 -21.59 23.76
CA ALA A 572 5.90 -20.98 24.97
C ALA A 572 4.87 -20.92 26.13
N HIS A 573 3.60 -20.69 25.82
CA HIS A 573 2.57 -20.33 26.79
C HIS A 573 1.36 -21.29 26.81
N GLY A 574 1.27 -22.19 25.83
CA GLY A 574 0.19 -23.17 25.67
C GLY A 574 -1.06 -22.66 24.95
N ALA A 575 -1.11 -21.36 24.64
CA ALA A 575 -2.11 -20.73 23.80
C ALA A 575 -1.65 -19.30 23.44
N VAL A 576 -2.15 -18.79 22.33
CA VAL A 576 -2.14 -17.36 22.00
C VAL A 576 -3.15 -16.62 22.89
N ALA A 577 -2.79 -15.41 23.32
CA ALA A 577 -3.61 -14.57 24.19
C ALA A 577 -3.41 -13.08 23.84
N PRO A 578 -4.44 -12.23 24.00
CA PRO A 578 -4.26 -10.79 23.92
C PRO A 578 -3.47 -10.27 25.13
N ASP A 579 -2.66 -9.22 24.91
CA ASP A 579 -2.27 -8.31 25.99
C ASP A 579 -3.23 -7.13 26.02
N PHE A 580 -3.81 -6.86 27.19
CA PHE A 580 -4.72 -5.75 27.43
C PHE A 580 -4.03 -4.49 27.97
N GLY A 581 -2.71 -4.54 28.18
CA GLY A 581 -1.89 -3.36 28.42
C GLY A 581 -2.03 -2.33 27.28
N LYS A 582 -1.93 -1.05 27.63
CA LYS A 582 -1.88 0.05 26.66
C LYS A 582 -0.48 0.60 26.53
N ASN A 583 -0.11 0.93 25.30
CA ASN A 583 1.10 1.62 24.94
C ASN A 583 0.93 3.14 25.06
N GLY A 584 -0.21 3.68 24.63
CA GLY A 584 -0.51 5.12 24.66
C GLY A 584 -1.53 5.51 25.72
N VAL A 585 -1.17 6.41 26.65
CA VAL A 585 -2.12 6.93 27.65
C VAL A 585 -2.17 8.46 27.64
N PRO A 586 -3.35 9.09 27.50
CA PRO A 586 -3.49 10.53 27.61
C PRO A 586 -3.29 10.98 29.05
N VAL A 587 -2.43 11.98 29.23
CA VAL A 587 -2.10 12.58 30.52
C VAL A 587 -2.33 14.09 30.43
N THR A 588 -3.34 14.58 31.15
CA THR A 588 -3.67 16.01 31.20
C THR A 588 -3.43 16.62 32.58
N ASP A 589 -3.35 17.95 32.62
CA ASP A 589 -3.12 18.74 33.83
C ASP A 589 -1.82 18.41 34.56
N ALA A 590 -0.88 17.73 33.89
CA ALA A 590 0.34 17.25 34.50
C ALA A 590 1.36 18.39 34.73
N PRO A 591 1.81 18.62 35.98
CA PRO A 591 2.74 19.68 36.29
C PRO A 591 4.16 19.32 35.83
N ALA A 592 4.89 20.28 35.27
CA ALA A 592 6.32 20.12 35.02
C ALA A 592 7.14 20.10 36.32
N SER A 593 6.67 20.83 37.34
CA SER A 593 7.32 20.93 38.64
C SER A 593 6.32 21.02 39.79
N VAL A 594 6.68 20.48 40.94
CA VAL A 594 5.90 20.55 42.18
C VAL A 594 6.82 20.80 43.37
N GLU A 595 6.40 21.60 44.35
CA GLU A 595 7.17 21.74 45.58
C GLU A 595 7.13 20.45 46.41
N ALA A 596 8.25 20.12 47.05
CA ALA A 596 8.35 18.97 47.94
C ALA A 596 7.22 18.97 49.00
N GLY A 597 6.51 17.85 49.12
CA GLY A 597 5.39 17.72 50.05
C GLY A 597 4.07 18.39 49.61
N GLN A 598 3.98 18.97 48.41
CA GLN A 598 2.71 19.44 47.84
C GLN A 598 1.98 18.34 47.06
N ALA A 599 0.67 18.54 46.86
CA ALA A 599 -0.16 17.62 46.09
C ALA A 599 0.29 17.58 44.62
N VAL A 600 0.38 16.39 44.06
CA VAL A 600 0.62 16.15 42.64
C VAL A 600 -0.73 15.84 42.00
N GLY A 601 -1.22 16.75 41.16
CA GLY A 601 -2.48 16.56 40.43
C GLY A 601 -2.21 16.37 38.94
N LEU A 602 -2.78 15.30 38.38
CA LEU A 602 -2.87 15.06 36.93
C LEU A 602 -4.04 14.11 36.67
N THR A 603 -4.45 13.98 35.42
CA THR A 603 -5.51 13.05 35.01
C THR A 603 -4.98 12.09 33.96
N LEU A 604 -5.22 10.79 34.17
CA LEU A 604 -5.04 9.75 33.17
C LEU A 604 -6.40 9.45 32.53
N GLY A 605 -6.48 9.48 31.21
CA GLY A 605 -7.68 9.12 30.45
C GLY A 605 -7.49 7.85 29.63
N ASP A 606 -8.53 7.43 28.90
CA ASP A 606 -8.50 6.33 27.92
C ASP A 606 -7.71 5.11 28.43
N LEU A 607 -8.03 4.65 29.64
CA LEU A 607 -7.22 3.66 30.35
C LEU A 607 -7.39 2.23 29.83
N VAL A 608 -8.40 1.94 29.03
CA VAL A 608 -8.76 0.58 28.59
C VAL A 608 -8.54 0.51 27.08
N VAL A 609 -7.83 -0.52 26.60
CA VAL A 609 -7.59 -0.72 25.17
C VAL A 609 -8.93 -0.98 24.45
N ASP A 610 -9.07 -0.50 23.22
CA ASP A 610 -10.35 -0.54 22.50
C ASP A 610 -10.56 -1.88 21.76
N SER A 611 -10.57 -2.96 22.54
CA SER A 611 -10.70 -4.34 22.09
C SER A 611 -11.72 -5.10 22.93
N ASP A 612 -12.38 -6.07 22.32
CA ASP A 612 -13.38 -6.89 22.99
C ASP A 612 -12.74 -7.74 24.10
N GLY A 613 -13.41 -7.78 25.25
CA GLY A 613 -12.93 -8.50 26.43
C GLY A 613 -11.96 -7.71 27.32
N ALA A 614 -11.61 -6.47 26.95
CA ALA A 614 -10.69 -5.65 27.74
C ALA A 614 -11.20 -5.45 29.19
N PRO A 615 -10.36 -5.77 30.21
CA PRO A 615 -10.72 -5.67 31.61
C PRO A 615 -10.82 -4.20 32.07
N ALA A 616 -11.72 -3.93 33.00
CA ALA A 616 -11.80 -2.59 33.60
C ALA A 616 -10.54 -2.25 34.41
N ALA A 617 -10.05 -1.01 34.29
CA ALA A 617 -9.03 -0.46 35.18
C ALA A 617 -9.60 -0.34 36.61
N THR A 618 -8.78 -0.68 37.61
CA THR A 618 -9.22 -0.78 39.01
C THR A 618 -8.48 0.17 39.96
N ALA A 619 -7.19 0.39 39.73
CA ALA A 619 -6.37 1.27 40.54
C ALA A 619 -5.12 1.73 39.79
N VAL A 620 -4.51 2.83 40.26
CA VAL A 620 -3.21 3.34 39.82
C VAL A 620 -2.29 3.40 41.02
N ASP A 621 -1.21 2.63 41.00
CA ASP A 621 -0.12 2.74 41.97
C ASP A 621 0.87 3.80 41.47
N VAL A 622 1.24 4.75 42.33
CA VAL A 622 2.05 5.91 41.95
C VAL A 622 3.35 5.89 42.74
N ALA A 623 4.46 5.97 42.02
CA ALA A 623 5.80 6.13 42.57
C ALA A 623 6.52 7.31 41.91
N PHE A 624 7.50 7.88 42.62
CA PHE A 624 8.47 8.79 42.05
C PHE A 624 9.81 8.08 41.90
N ARG A 625 10.35 8.07 40.68
CA ARG A 625 11.65 7.49 40.35
C ARG A 625 12.64 8.62 40.08
N THR A 626 13.73 8.67 40.83
CA THR A 626 14.83 9.62 40.58
C THR A 626 15.70 9.16 39.41
N ALA A 627 16.51 10.07 38.86
CA ALA A 627 17.41 9.76 37.73
C ALA A 627 18.45 8.66 38.01
N ASP A 628 18.71 8.32 39.27
CA ASP A 628 19.56 7.18 39.67
C ASP A 628 18.80 5.85 39.81
N GLY A 629 17.51 5.83 39.48
CA GLY A 629 16.64 4.66 39.54
C GLY A 629 15.98 4.41 40.90
N THR A 630 16.20 5.26 41.92
CA THR A 630 15.58 5.08 43.23
C THR A 630 14.09 5.38 43.17
N GLU A 631 13.25 4.39 43.51
CA GLU A 631 11.80 4.56 43.56
C GLU A 631 11.28 4.82 44.98
N THR A 632 10.38 5.80 45.09
CA THR A 632 9.62 6.12 46.30
C THR A 632 8.13 5.99 46.01
N ALA A 633 7.45 5.03 46.65
CA ALA A 633 6.00 4.90 46.55
C ALA A 633 5.30 6.13 47.16
N LEU A 634 4.38 6.75 46.39
CA LEU A 634 3.62 7.93 46.78
C LEU A 634 2.19 7.60 47.20
N GLY A 635 1.63 6.49 46.71
CA GLY A 635 0.31 6.00 47.10
C GLY A 635 -0.41 5.27 45.97
N THR A 636 -1.69 4.97 46.22
CA THR A 636 -2.57 4.30 45.27
C THR A 636 -3.87 5.08 45.15
N VAL A 637 -4.36 5.26 43.92
CA VAL A 637 -5.65 5.89 43.62
C VAL A 637 -6.57 4.85 42.98
N ALA A 638 -7.79 4.70 43.52
CA ALA A 638 -8.78 3.79 42.92
C ALA A 638 -9.36 4.40 41.65
N VAL A 639 -9.51 3.59 40.60
CA VAL A 639 -10.24 3.99 39.38
C VAL A 639 -11.74 3.77 39.65
N PRO A 640 -12.61 4.77 39.42
CA PRO A 640 -14.04 4.60 39.60
C PRO A 640 -14.58 3.47 38.71
N ALA A 641 -15.50 2.66 39.23
CA ALA A 641 -16.07 1.54 38.47
C ALA A 641 -16.73 2.02 37.16
N GLY A 642 -16.33 1.41 36.04
CA GLY A 642 -16.81 1.78 34.69
C GLY A 642 -16.22 3.09 34.14
N SER A 643 -15.21 3.66 34.80
CA SER A 643 -14.47 4.82 34.30
C SER A 643 -13.20 4.39 33.59
N GLU A 644 -12.91 5.04 32.47
CA GLU A 644 -11.63 4.97 31.76
C GLU A 644 -10.76 6.20 32.07
N THR A 645 -11.12 6.95 33.11
CA THR A 645 -10.42 8.17 33.52
C THR A 645 -10.24 8.19 35.04
N VAL A 646 -9.08 8.68 35.49
CA VAL A 646 -8.77 8.87 36.92
C VAL A 646 -7.91 10.11 37.12
N THR A 647 -8.35 10.99 38.03
CA THR A 647 -7.53 12.10 38.50
C THR A 647 -6.78 11.66 39.75
N LEU A 648 -5.46 11.83 39.75
CA LEU A 648 -4.63 11.54 40.91
C LEU A 648 -4.96 12.53 42.03
N SER A 649 -5.66 12.04 43.06
CA SER A 649 -6.03 12.82 44.23
C SER A 649 -5.39 12.22 45.48
N GLY A 650 -4.92 13.07 46.39
CA GLY A 650 -4.25 12.63 47.62
C GLY A 650 -2.81 12.13 47.44
N ILE A 651 -2.26 12.20 46.24
CA ILE A 651 -0.83 11.94 45.98
C ILE A 651 -0.02 13.19 46.31
N THR A 652 1.07 13.00 47.04
CA THR A 652 1.95 14.09 47.50
C THR A 652 3.36 13.86 46.97
N ALA A 653 4.02 14.93 46.51
CA ALA A 653 5.38 14.89 46.03
C ALA A 653 6.35 14.42 47.14
N PRO A 654 7.45 13.72 46.80
CA PRO A 654 8.49 13.37 47.75
C PRO A 654 8.98 14.57 48.58
N ALA A 655 9.42 14.31 49.80
CA ALA A 655 10.00 15.35 50.66
C ALA A 655 11.39 15.82 50.17
N ALA A 656 12.07 15.00 49.38
CA ALA A 656 13.37 15.35 48.80
C ALA A 656 13.17 16.05 47.45
N ALA A 657 13.83 17.20 47.28
CA ALA A 657 13.91 17.87 45.99
C ALA A 657 14.81 17.07 45.04
N GLY A 658 14.47 17.10 43.75
CA GLY A 658 15.20 16.40 42.71
C GLY A 658 14.40 16.26 41.43
N THR A 659 15.09 15.99 40.33
CA THR A 659 14.49 15.68 39.04
C THR A 659 14.29 14.17 38.92
N GLY A 660 13.12 13.77 38.42
CA GLY A 660 12.78 12.37 38.19
C GLY A 660 11.53 12.25 37.34
N GLU A 661 10.85 11.13 37.50
CA GLU A 661 9.57 10.86 36.84
C GLU A 661 8.56 10.26 37.82
N LEU A 662 7.29 10.53 37.58
CA LEU A 662 6.20 9.74 38.12
C LEU A 662 6.12 8.45 37.30
N VAL A 663 6.13 7.31 37.99
CA VAL A 663 5.82 5.99 37.44
C VAL A 663 4.44 5.60 37.98
N MET A 664 3.48 5.46 37.08
CA MET A 664 2.07 5.21 37.38
C MET A 664 1.67 3.87 36.79
N THR A 665 1.51 2.86 37.64
CA THR A 665 1.11 1.50 37.22
C THR A 665 -0.41 1.37 37.35
N VAL A 666 -1.09 1.39 36.21
CA VAL A 666 -2.52 1.09 36.11
C VAL A 666 -2.71 -0.42 36.24
N ARG A 667 -3.62 -0.85 37.11
CA ARG A 667 -3.97 -2.26 37.33
C ARG A 667 -5.35 -2.58 36.80
N TYR A 668 -5.49 -3.70 36.11
CA TYR A 668 -6.76 -4.16 35.57
C TYR A 668 -7.34 -5.34 36.36
N ALA A 669 -8.62 -5.62 36.14
CA ALA A 669 -9.38 -6.62 36.89
C ALA A 669 -8.88 -8.06 36.69
N ASP A 670 -8.19 -8.35 35.58
CA ASP A 670 -7.60 -9.65 35.26
C ASP A 670 -6.16 -9.81 35.80
N GLY A 671 -5.58 -8.73 36.34
CA GLY A 671 -4.21 -8.70 36.87
C GLY A 671 -3.16 -8.14 35.92
N SER A 672 -3.51 -7.83 34.67
CA SER A 672 -2.63 -7.10 33.73
C SER A 672 -2.34 -5.68 34.22
N THR A 673 -1.33 -5.03 33.64
CA THR A 673 -0.93 -3.68 34.02
C THR A 673 -0.43 -2.83 32.85
N THR A 674 -0.66 -1.52 32.93
CA THR A 674 -0.07 -0.51 32.04
C THR A 674 0.84 0.42 32.84
N VAL A 675 2.03 0.72 32.34
CA VAL A 675 2.96 1.67 32.99
C VAL A 675 2.95 3.01 32.26
N VAL A 676 2.51 4.05 32.96
CA VAL A 676 2.46 5.43 32.46
C VAL A 676 3.55 6.23 33.15
N ARG A 677 4.28 7.06 32.39
CA ARG A 677 5.38 7.88 32.91
C ARG A 677 5.15 9.36 32.67
N HIS A 678 5.61 10.20 33.59
CA HIS A 678 5.57 11.66 33.44
C HIS A 678 6.77 12.31 34.11
N ALA A 679 7.57 13.08 33.37
CA ALA A 679 8.72 13.79 33.92
C ALA A 679 8.27 14.85 34.94
N LEU A 680 8.93 14.88 36.11
CA LEU A 680 8.57 15.78 37.21
C LEU A 680 9.80 16.31 37.93
N GLU A 681 9.87 17.63 38.08
CA GLU A 681 10.84 18.30 38.95
C GLU A 681 10.23 18.55 40.33
N VAL A 682 10.82 17.98 41.39
CA VAL A 682 10.45 18.29 42.77
C VAL A 682 11.36 19.41 43.29
N THR A 683 10.79 20.59 43.50
CA THR A 683 11.54 21.76 43.98
C THR A 683 11.60 21.79 45.51
N ALA A 684 12.67 22.37 46.05
CA ALA A 684 12.80 22.51 47.49
C ALA A 684 11.73 23.47 48.04
N ALA A 685 11.09 23.09 49.14
CA ALA A 685 10.16 23.99 49.83
C ALA A 685 10.89 25.30 50.21
N PRO A 686 10.27 26.48 50.01
CA PRO A 686 10.89 27.75 50.37
C PRO A 686 11.26 27.76 51.85
N SER A 687 12.53 28.05 52.16
CA SER A 687 12.97 28.23 53.54
C SER A 687 12.17 29.39 54.15
N PRO A 688 11.66 29.27 55.39
CA PRO A 688 10.93 30.36 56.01
C PRO A 688 11.85 31.57 56.10
N THR A 689 11.46 32.65 55.45
CA THR A 689 12.19 33.93 55.49
C THR A 689 12.28 34.37 56.94
N GLU A 690 13.51 34.51 57.45
CA GLU A 690 13.76 35.07 58.78
C GLU A 690 13.14 36.48 58.83
N PRO A 691 12.28 36.82 59.81
CA PRO A 691 11.64 38.12 59.84
C PRO A 691 12.69 39.23 59.98
N GLU A 692 12.69 40.14 59.03
CA GLU A 692 13.61 41.28 58.95
C GLU A 692 13.56 42.10 60.25
N GLN A 693 14.70 42.16 60.95
CA GLN A 693 14.86 42.91 62.18
C GLN A 693 14.73 44.42 61.88
N PRO A 694 13.84 45.18 62.53
CA PRO A 694 13.66 46.59 62.20
C PRO A 694 14.92 47.40 62.55
N ALA A 695 15.43 48.14 61.57
CA ALA A 695 16.63 48.97 61.69
C ALA A 695 16.48 50.07 62.77
N PRO A 696 17.56 50.46 63.47
CA PRO A 696 17.51 51.45 64.54
C PRO A 696 17.30 52.87 63.99
N THR A 697 16.41 53.62 64.64
CA THR A 697 16.11 55.02 64.32
C THR A 697 17.15 55.97 64.92
N HIS A 698 17.69 56.88 64.11
CA HIS A 698 18.39 58.08 64.58
C HIS A 698 18.20 59.27 63.62
N PRO A 699 18.34 60.53 64.11
CA PRO A 699 17.30 61.55 63.97
C PRO A 699 17.54 62.56 62.85
N GLY A 700 16.45 63.05 62.25
CA GLY A 700 16.46 64.11 61.26
C GLY A 700 16.75 65.51 61.85
N LYS A 701 17.57 66.27 61.12
CA LYS A 701 17.57 67.74 61.03
C LYS A 701 17.38 68.07 59.54
N GLY A 702 16.58 69.03 59.10
CA GLY A 702 15.73 70.02 59.71
C GLY A 702 15.13 70.88 58.58
N HIS A 703 13.87 71.26 58.78
CA HIS A 703 13.17 72.47 58.32
C HIS A 703 13.28 73.02 56.88
N GLY A 704 12.11 73.17 56.27
CA GLY A 704 11.83 74.10 55.16
C GLY A 704 10.34 74.31 54.90
N LYS A 705 9.67 75.02 55.81
CA LYS A 705 8.33 75.66 55.77
C LYS A 705 7.63 75.90 54.40
N GLY A 706 6.30 75.78 54.44
CA GLY A 706 5.31 76.60 53.71
C GLY A 706 4.13 75.77 53.18
N HIS A 707 3.01 75.62 53.91
CA HIS A 707 1.76 76.44 53.83
C HIS A 707 1.29 76.68 52.37
N ASP A 708 0.04 76.50 51.95
CA ASP A 708 -1.23 76.36 52.64
C ASP A 708 -2.30 75.88 51.61
N LYS A 709 -3.31 75.17 52.10
CA LYS A 709 -4.72 75.12 51.66
C LYS A 709 -5.14 74.65 50.26
N GLY A 710 -6.17 73.80 50.30
CA GLY A 710 -7.28 73.85 49.34
C GLY A 710 -8.00 72.53 49.14
N ALA A 711 -8.93 72.21 50.05
CA ALA A 711 -9.95 71.20 49.83
C ALA A 711 -10.83 71.56 48.63
N ASP A 712 -11.27 70.59 47.82
CA ASP A 712 -12.65 70.07 47.94
C ASP A 712 -12.91 68.92 46.97
N HIS A 713 -13.77 68.01 47.45
CA HIS A 713 -14.40 66.90 46.73
C HIS A 713 -15.54 67.41 45.79
N PRO A 714 -16.45 66.56 45.27
CA PRO A 714 -16.23 65.70 44.12
C PRO A 714 -17.38 65.81 43.09
N GLY A 715 -17.27 65.06 41.99
CA GLY A 715 -18.38 64.20 41.63
C GLY A 715 -19.12 64.47 40.31
N LYS A 716 -19.36 63.31 39.69
CA LYS A 716 -20.58 62.87 39.00
C LYS A 716 -20.83 63.34 37.57
N GLY A 717 -21.05 62.31 36.75
CA GLY A 717 -22.08 62.28 35.72
C GLY A 717 -21.57 61.58 34.48
N ARG A 718 -21.90 60.30 34.25
CA ARG A 718 -23.12 59.86 33.52
C ARG A 718 -23.13 60.43 32.08
N VAL A 719 -23.38 59.69 31.00
CA VAL A 719 -24.09 58.43 30.79
C VAL A 719 -23.94 58.02 29.31
N LYS A 720 -23.94 56.68 29.10
CA LYS A 720 -24.39 55.82 27.99
C LYS A 720 -24.63 56.35 26.57
N GLY A 721 -24.37 55.42 25.63
CA GLY A 721 -25.32 54.99 24.58
C GLY A 721 -24.76 55.21 23.19
N GLU A 722 -24.14 54.21 22.56
CA GLU A 722 -24.74 53.12 21.77
C GLU A 722 -24.85 53.44 20.26
N ASP A 723 -24.24 52.54 19.48
CA ASP A 723 -24.56 52.02 18.14
C ASP A 723 -24.48 52.88 16.85
N HIS A 724 -23.46 52.54 16.03
CA HIS A 724 -23.44 52.06 14.62
C HIS A 724 -24.48 52.55 13.57
N PRO A 725 -24.29 52.34 12.24
CA PRO A 725 -23.10 52.08 11.38
C PRO A 725 -23.08 52.95 10.08
N GLY A 726 -22.06 52.81 9.22
CA GLY A 726 -22.12 53.38 7.85
C GLY A 726 -20.87 53.22 6.99
N LYS A 727 -21.01 52.51 5.87
CA LYS A 727 -20.00 52.08 4.89
C LYS A 727 -19.34 53.22 4.08
N GLY A 728 -18.13 52.96 3.57
CA GLY A 728 -17.55 53.67 2.42
C GLY A 728 -16.44 52.85 1.74
N ARG A 729 -16.66 52.45 0.47
CA ARG A 729 -15.68 51.80 -0.41
C ARG A 729 -14.66 52.82 -0.94
N GLY A 730 -13.41 52.40 -1.15
CA GLY A 730 -12.42 53.10 -1.96
C GLY A 730 -11.29 52.15 -2.39
N VAL A 731 -11.06 52.06 -3.70
CA VAL A 731 -10.12 51.16 -4.38
C VAL A 731 -8.79 51.90 -4.64
N GLN A 732 -7.63 51.27 -4.42
CA GLN A 732 -6.52 51.11 -5.41
C GLN A 732 -5.16 50.74 -4.76
N ARG A 733 -4.58 49.65 -5.32
CA ARG A 733 -3.17 49.35 -5.69
C ARG A 733 -2.01 49.83 -4.81
N GLY A 734 -1.13 48.89 -4.47
CA GLY A 734 0.28 49.12 -4.12
C GLY A 734 1.01 47.80 -3.86
N ALA A 735 2.12 47.59 -4.57
CA ALA A 735 2.86 46.33 -4.66
C ALA A 735 3.82 46.06 -3.48
N ALA A 736 4.15 44.77 -3.32
CA ALA A 736 5.40 44.12 -2.90
C ALA A 736 6.37 44.83 -1.93
N THR A 737 6.79 44.10 -0.89
CA THR A 737 8.21 43.70 -0.65
C THR A 737 8.31 42.77 0.57
N HIS A 738 8.97 41.62 0.38
CA HIS A 738 9.60 40.81 1.43
C HIS A 738 10.84 41.53 1.99
N PRO A 739 11.26 41.23 3.23
CA PRO A 739 12.66 41.36 3.61
C PRO A 739 13.31 39.98 3.80
N VAL A 740 14.41 39.81 3.07
CA VAL A 740 15.49 38.85 3.32
C VAL A 740 16.38 39.42 4.43
N PHE A 741 16.87 38.58 5.34
CA PHE A 741 18.13 38.85 6.04
C PHE A 741 19.00 37.60 6.06
N SER A 742 20.19 37.78 5.48
CA SER A 742 21.32 36.85 5.47
C SER A 742 22.22 37.06 6.70
N ALA A 743 22.95 36.02 7.10
CA ALA A 743 24.28 36.16 7.69
C ALA A 743 25.16 34.93 7.38
N HIS A 744 26.18 35.16 6.53
CA HIS A 744 27.46 34.46 6.41
C HIS A 744 28.22 34.46 7.77
N ALA A 745 29.29 33.73 8.06
CA ALA A 745 30.09 32.62 7.50
C ALA A 745 31.20 32.36 8.54
N TRP A 746 31.72 31.13 8.68
CA TRP A 746 33.12 30.87 9.04
C TRP A 746 33.58 29.59 8.34
N LEU A 747 34.77 29.66 7.77
CA LEU A 747 35.39 28.69 6.86
C LEU A 747 36.80 28.46 7.40
N THR A 748 37.22 27.23 7.63
CA THR A 748 38.63 26.83 7.54
C THR A 748 38.76 25.33 7.24
N ALA A 749 39.66 25.06 6.29
CA ALA A 749 39.89 23.83 5.57
C ALA A 749 40.80 22.80 6.26
N ALA A 750 40.64 21.53 5.87
CA ALA A 750 41.67 20.49 5.63
C ALA A 750 40.88 19.21 5.27
N GLY A 751 41.12 18.42 4.24
CA GLY A 751 42.33 18.14 3.46
C GLY A 751 42.42 16.61 3.33
N LEU A 752 41.89 16.05 2.23
CA LEU A 752 42.16 14.67 1.80
C LEU A 752 43.58 14.57 1.22
N PRO A 753 44.25 13.40 1.29
CA PRO A 753 44.25 12.56 0.09
C PRO A 753 44.38 11.04 0.33
N ARG A 754 43.50 10.25 -0.29
CA ARG A 754 43.75 9.21 -1.32
C ARG A 754 42.62 8.20 -1.36
#